data_AF-A0AA36N3R5-F1
#
_entry.id   AF-A0AA36N3R5-F1
#
_cell.length_a   1.000
_cell.length_b   1.000
_cell.length_c   1.000
_cell.angle_alpha   90.00
_cell.angle_beta   90.00
_cell.angle_gamma   90.00
#
_symmetry.space_group_name_H-M   'P 1'
#
loop_
_entity.id
_entity.type
_entity.pdbx_description
1 polymer ?
#
loop_
_entity_poly.entity_id
_entity_poly.type
_entity_poly.pdbx_seq_one_letter_code
_entity_poly.pdbx_strand_id
1 'polypeptide(L)'
;MDVTVESDVGSVVLKEVLPTLSIRELQQEVQFRSGIPAKQQLLSHAGVRLLAERSLQDFWDFGSLQLDVTSYAPLAQGPPTFLPCTEHRGIQLLQLQELQAYLVNRCRDGELRAWRDAGKPICLEALNLYQLADWVIRPATREDHCSYVELISSGKEAQNPQWFVSHAWQEPILDFVRCLQGHAEVRELEETVAYWVCAYANNQHELGDELRCNPRETSFFRAMQLSLGVVLVLDSEGTPFSRTWCCFELAMALTDLGESGESAPRHLHEGHARLLLDIATCAQGRAELLTDGLAPEEVQREESVCAGSGGKAKAKREESFPIELVQRALKIDIAEASASCPVDKIRILNSIAGLPPEQLDAPLGESPERRRRYEAVNRGLRAIFAMASVSQVVSKDLHELMPAICQALAEDETRRSLRLSFAKSLKFRDTDLVALVRALPALTGLLRLDLRSCHQLSDAAVLELAGALKRVKVTALFLDFFMCAGLTDLSIAQIFANSQHLTDMREFDLNVRGLVKVTAEVIPPLISALEVMPLLRKLHLNFCKTRQNDEAATVLIRTVKHLRHLEILRLYFTECSLVGSQAAAALGDSLSELRGLTEAILCFAHTGLTDAGLLGLCRGLGALQHCRRLTLRFHGCRELTDESLWVLGETLRGLSLQKLSLDLGKCAQLSKGLARRYGGPSAWELLQDPAFRRPRSAAHARILELFRERRGAFSNAEALYPVLKAVDPSLSAVDFHQLRAAALAEDAPGRRVFVVT
;
A
#
# COMPACT_ATOMS: atom_id res chain seq x y z
N MET A 1 23.19 59.19 4.20
CA MET A 1 21.77 59.06 4.58
C MET A 1 21.63 57.93 5.58
N ASP A 2 20.57 57.93 6.40
CA ASP A 2 20.33 56.83 7.35
C ASP A 2 19.42 55.79 6.69
N VAL A 3 19.86 54.53 6.73
CA VAL A 3 19.12 53.38 6.18
C VAL A 3 18.77 52.46 7.34
N THR A 4 17.47 52.27 7.59
CA THR A 4 16.98 51.28 8.55
C THR A 4 16.77 49.97 7.82
N VAL A 5 17.44 48.92 8.28
CA VAL A 5 17.40 47.59 7.71
C VAL A 5 16.67 46.68 8.68
N GLU A 6 15.55 46.14 8.24
CA GLU A 6 14.63 45.34 9.02
C GLU A 6 14.75 43.86 8.67
N SER A 7 14.92 43.00 9.66
CA SER A 7 15.06 41.55 9.50
C SER A 7 14.12 40.82 10.44
N ASP A 8 13.93 39.52 10.22
CA ASP A 8 13.05 38.65 11.02
C ASP A 8 13.42 38.62 12.52
N VAL A 9 14.68 38.95 12.86
CA VAL A 9 15.24 38.92 14.22
C VAL A 9 15.48 40.32 14.82
N GLY A 10 15.22 41.40 14.09
CA GLY A 10 15.40 42.78 14.58
C GLY A 10 15.74 43.79 13.50
N SER A 11 15.90 45.05 13.89
CA SER A 11 16.29 46.15 13.00
C SER A 11 17.72 46.64 13.27
N VAL A 12 18.42 47.02 12.21
CA VAL A 12 19.77 47.60 12.24
C VAL A 12 19.72 48.94 11.52
N VAL A 13 20.28 49.99 12.14
CA VAL A 13 20.40 51.31 11.50
C VAL A 13 21.82 51.51 10.97
N LEU A 14 21.92 51.70 9.67
CA LEU A 14 23.15 52.08 8.98
C LEU A 14 23.18 53.60 8.85
N LYS A 15 24.16 54.24 9.51
CA LYS A 15 24.36 55.69 9.46
C LYS A 15 25.33 56.04 8.35
N GLU A 16 25.15 57.24 7.77
CA GLU A 16 26.10 57.83 6.80
C GLU A 16 26.28 57.01 5.50
N VAL A 17 25.27 56.24 5.08
CA VAL A 17 25.29 55.48 3.82
C VAL A 17 25.28 56.42 2.61
N LEU A 18 26.16 56.19 1.64
CA LEU A 18 26.19 56.95 0.39
C LEU A 18 25.03 56.54 -0.53
N PRO A 19 24.26 57.49 -1.13
CA PRO A 19 23.18 57.16 -2.05
C PRO A 19 23.64 56.41 -3.31
N THR A 20 24.89 56.62 -3.73
CA THR A 20 25.50 55.94 -4.88
C THR A 20 25.98 54.52 -4.57
N LEU A 21 25.88 54.08 -3.30
CA LEU A 21 26.29 52.74 -2.90
C LEU A 21 25.45 51.71 -3.67
N SER A 22 26.13 50.72 -4.25
CA SER A 22 25.45 49.61 -4.90
C SER A 22 24.72 48.74 -3.87
N ILE A 23 23.67 48.06 -4.30
CA ILE A 23 22.98 47.09 -3.44
C ILE A 23 23.93 45.97 -2.97
N ARG A 24 24.89 45.56 -3.81
CA ARG A 24 25.93 44.58 -3.45
C ARG A 24 26.82 45.06 -2.31
N GLU A 25 27.29 46.30 -2.35
CA GLU A 25 28.09 46.88 -1.26
C GLU A 25 27.24 47.07 0.01
N LEU A 26 25.97 47.43 -0.14
CA LEU A 26 25.05 47.51 0.99
C LEU A 26 24.86 46.14 1.69
N GLN A 27 24.75 45.04 0.93
CA GLN A 27 24.66 43.70 1.51
C GLN A 27 25.89 43.33 2.34
N GLN A 28 27.10 43.80 1.94
CA GLN A 28 28.32 43.62 2.73
C GLN A 28 28.28 44.38 4.05
N GLU A 29 27.78 45.62 4.04
CA GLU A 29 27.60 46.43 5.25
C GLU A 29 26.54 45.81 6.18
N VAL A 30 25.43 45.33 5.62
CA VAL A 30 24.40 44.59 6.37
C VAL A 30 24.99 43.33 6.98
N GLN A 31 25.83 42.58 6.25
CA GLN A 31 26.51 41.40 6.78
C GLN A 31 27.40 41.77 7.97
N PHE A 32 28.21 42.82 7.84
CA PHE A 32 29.13 43.26 8.90
C PHE A 32 28.38 43.57 10.21
N ARG A 33 27.16 44.13 10.13
CA ARG A 33 26.40 44.53 11.32
C ARG A 33 25.40 43.51 11.84
N SER A 34 24.73 42.76 10.95
CA SER A 34 23.68 41.81 11.30
C SER A 34 24.16 40.37 11.39
N GLY A 35 25.32 40.06 10.81
CA GLY A 35 25.84 38.69 10.69
C GLY A 35 25.18 37.86 9.58
N ILE A 36 24.15 38.39 8.89
CA ILE A 36 23.51 37.67 7.77
C ILE A 36 24.49 37.66 6.58
N PRO A 37 24.88 36.51 6.03
CA PRO A 37 25.81 36.47 4.90
C PRO A 37 25.28 37.20 3.67
N ALA A 38 26.07 38.09 3.05
CA ALA A 38 25.68 38.91 1.89
C ALA A 38 25.13 38.08 0.73
N LYS A 39 25.70 36.91 0.49
CA LYS A 39 25.24 35.97 -0.55
C LYS A 39 23.90 35.30 -0.26
N GLN A 40 23.41 35.38 0.98
CA GLN A 40 22.14 34.82 1.45
C GLN A 40 21.17 35.94 1.90
N GLN A 41 21.32 37.16 1.34
CA GLN A 41 20.44 38.29 1.60
C GLN A 41 19.67 38.67 0.33
N LEU A 42 18.36 38.88 0.46
CA LEU A 42 17.57 39.67 -0.50
C LEU A 42 17.08 40.94 0.19
N LEU A 43 17.54 42.10 -0.31
CA LEU A 43 17.04 43.40 0.13
C LEU A 43 15.80 43.78 -0.67
N SER A 44 14.78 44.32 0.01
CA SER A 44 13.56 44.82 -0.61
C SER A 44 13.10 46.13 0.01
N HIS A 45 12.45 46.98 -0.78
CA HIS A 45 11.84 48.22 -0.32
C HIS A 45 10.38 48.28 -0.79
N ALA A 46 9.44 48.48 0.13
CA ALA A 46 8.00 48.49 -0.17
C ALA A 46 7.52 47.28 -0.99
N GLY A 47 8.16 46.12 -0.76
CA GLY A 47 7.95 44.86 -1.49
C GLY A 47 8.46 44.79 -2.92
N VAL A 48 9.31 45.75 -3.32
CA VAL A 48 10.11 45.68 -4.55
C VAL A 48 11.48 45.11 -4.22
N ARG A 49 11.88 44.03 -4.91
CA ARG A 49 13.20 43.40 -4.79
C ARG A 49 14.28 44.34 -5.34
N LEU A 50 15.34 44.57 -4.57
CA LEU A 50 16.47 45.40 -4.99
C LEU A 50 17.51 44.54 -5.70
N LEU A 51 17.80 44.86 -6.97
CA LEU A 51 18.79 44.13 -7.76
C LEU A 51 20.20 44.57 -7.38
N ALA A 52 21.11 43.59 -7.26
CA ALA A 52 22.50 43.80 -6.82
C ALA A 52 23.27 44.90 -7.60
N GLU A 53 22.98 45.04 -8.90
CA GLU A 53 23.61 45.99 -9.83
C GLU A 53 23.09 47.44 -9.68
N ARG A 54 21.94 47.63 -9.02
CA ARG A 54 21.34 48.96 -8.85
C ARG A 54 22.00 49.71 -7.69
N SER A 55 21.81 51.03 -7.67
CA SER A 55 22.29 51.89 -6.59
C SER A 55 21.11 52.36 -5.73
N LEU A 56 21.37 52.74 -4.47
CA LEU A 56 20.30 53.13 -3.55
C LEU A 56 19.53 54.37 -3.99
N GLN A 57 20.17 55.28 -4.73
CA GLN A 57 19.53 56.49 -5.26
C GLN A 57 18.31 56.19 -6.15
N ASP A 58 18.27 54.99 -6.76
CA ASP A 58 17.17 54.54 -7.61
C ASP A 58 15.84 54.32 -6.85
N PHE A 59 15.91 54.25 -5.52
CA PHE A 59 14.80 53.91 -4.63
C PHE A 59 14.59 54.98 -3.55
N TRP A 60 15.24 56.13 -3.68
CA TRP A 60 15.32 57.15 -2.64
C TRP A 60 14.42 58.35 -2.94
N ASP A 61 13.36 58.53 -2.14
CA ASP A 61 12.50 59.72 -2.14
C ASP A 61 12.67 60.47 -0.80
N PHE A 62 13.71 61.33 -0.71
CA PHE A 62 14.03 62.27 0.40
C PHE A 62 13.60 61.86 1.83
N GLY A 63 14.49 61.26 2.64
CA GLY A 63 14.18 61.00 4.06
C GLY A 63 15.13 60.06 4.79
N SER A 64 14.59 59.07 5.51
CA SER A 64 15.26 57.83 5.93
C SER A 64 14.70 56.68 5.10
N LEU A 65 15.54 55.77 4.61
CA LEU A 65 15.09 54.63 3.79
C LEU A 65 14.94 53.39 4.67
N GLN A 66 13.76 52.79 4.65
CA GLN A 66 13.48 51.54 5.34
C GLN A 66 13.55 50.39 4.34
N LEU A 67 14.44 49.44 4.59
CA LEU A 67 14.64 48.25 3.79
C LEU A 67 14.31 47.02 4.61
N ASP A 68 13.77 45.99 3.96
CA ASP A 68 13.60 44.67 4.54
C ASP A 68 14.67 43.72 4.01
N VAL A 69 15.18 42.83 4.87
CA VAL A 69 16.09 41.74 4.55
C VAL A 69 15.35 40.42 4.65
N THR A 70 15.32 39.69 3.55
CA THR A 70 15.03 38.26 3.58
C THR A 70 16.35 37.50 3.72
N SER A 71 16.49 36.74 4.82
CA SER A 71 17.68 35.94 5.10
C SER A 71 17.46 34.48 4.70
N TYR A 72 18.28 33.96 3.80
CA TYR A 72 18.24 32.56 3.36
C TYR A 72 19.23 31.67 4.11
N ALA A 73 20.04 32.25 5.01
CA ALA A 73 21.02 31.52 5.80
C ALA A 73 20.44 30.33 6.61
N PRO A 74 19.20 30.39 7.14
CA PRO A 74 18.59 29.24 7.81
C PRO A 74 18.36 28.03 6.88
N LEU A 75 18.27 28.25 5.56
CA LEU A 75 18.07 27.20 4.56
C LEU A 75 19.41 26.64 4.04
N ALA A 76 20.42 27.50 3.90
CA ALA A 76 21.72 27.14 3.31
C ALA A 76 22.73 26.71 4.39
N GLN A 77 22.74 25.42 4.76
CA GLN A 77 23.59 24.86 5.83
C GLN A 77 25.07 24.62 5.41
N GLY A 78 25.63 25.44 4.53
CA GLY A 78 27.00 25.29 4.05
C GLY A 78 27.22 25.76 2.61
N PRO A 79 28.38 25.44 2.00
CA PRO A 79 28.51 25.56 0.55
C PRO A 79 27.56 24.58 -0.16
N PRO A 80 26.99 24.95 -1.31
CA PRO A 80 26.14 24.05 -2.08
C PRO A 80 26.84 22.73 -2.40
N THR A 81 26.07 21.65 -2.33
CA THR A 81 26.51 20.34 -2.79
C THR A 81 26.35 20.25 -4.30
N PHE A 82 27.43 19.98 -5.03
CA PHE A 82 27.35 19.71 -6.47
C PHE A 82 26.77 18.31 -6.74
N LEU A 83 25.59 18.27 -7.36
CA LEU A 83 24.90 17.05 -7.76
C LEU A 83 24.80 17.03 -9.30
N PRO A 84 25.68 16.31 -10.01
CA PRO A 84 25.86 16.51 -11.46
C PRO A 84 24.66 16.12 -12.32
N CYS A 85 23.82 15.21 -11.85
CA CYS A 85 22.68 14.69 -12.60
C CYS A 85 21.37 15.19 -11.98
N THR A 86 20.59 15.97 -12.73
CA THR A 86 19.33 16.58 -12.25
C THR A 86 18.30 15.53 -11.82
N GLU A 87 18.28 14.35 -12.45
CA GLU A 87 17.40 13.23 -12.08
C GLU A 87 17.67 12.65 -10.69
N HIS A 88 18.84 12.94 -10.11
CA HIS A 88 19.27 12.50 -8.77
C HIS A 88 19.09 13.58 -7.69
N ARG A 89 18.39 14.68 -8.01
CA ARG A 89 18.15 15.82 -7.11
C ARG A 89 16.75 15.78 -6.50
N GLY A 90 16.38 14.67 -5.86
CA GLY A 90 15.12 14.59 -5.10
C GLY A 90 15.21 15.40 -3.81
N ILE A 91 14.19 16.18 -3.48
CA ILE A 91 14.10 16.88 -2.19
C ILE A 91 13.56 15.92 -1.12
N GLN A 92 14.21 15.86 0.04
CA GLN A 92 13.74 15.00 1.13
C GLN A 92 12.50 15.60 1.80
N LEU A 93 11.63 14.76 2.37
CA LEU A 93 10.46 15.22 3.11
C LEU A 93 10.86 16.12 4.29
N LEU A 94 11.94 15.79 5.00
CA LEU A 94 12.48 16.63 6.07
C LEU A 94 12.91 18.02 5.56
N GLN A 95 13.59 18.07 4.40
CA GLN A 95 13.99 19.34 3.78
C GLN A 95 12.78 20.21 3.39
N LEU A 96 11.68 19.60 2.94
CA LEU A 96 10.41 20.31 2.69
C LEU A 96 9.79 20.84 3.99
N GLN A 97 9.86 20.08 5.09
CA GLN A 97 9.39 20.52 6.41
C GLN A 97 10.23 21.68 6.95
N GLU A 98 11.55 21.67 6.74
CA GLU A 98 12.43 22.78 7.10
C GLU A 98 12.08 24.06 6.33
N LEU A 99 11.82 23.95 5.02
CA LEU A 99 11.32 25.05 4.21
C LEU A 99 9.96 25.55 4.72
N GLN A 100 9.04 24.65 5.08
CA GLN A 100 7.75 25.03 5.68
C GLN A 100 7.95 25.81 6.99
N ALA A 101 8.83 25.33 7.88
CA ALA A 101 9.14 25.99 9.15
C ALA A 101 9.76 27.38 8.92
N TYR A 102 10.65 27.52 7.93
CA TYR A 102 11.21 28.80 7.52
C TYR A 102 10.11 29.80 7.09
N LEU A 103 9.15 29.37 6.28
CA LEU A 103 8.03 30.22 5.84
C LEU A 103 7.12 30.63 7.00
N VAL A 104 6.79 29.69 7.89
CA VAL A 104 5.96 29.95 9.08
C VAL A 104 6.65 30.96 10.01
N ASN A 105 7.95 30.85 10.23
CA ASN A 105 8.70 31.77 11.09
C ASN A 105 8.76 33.21 10.54
N ARG A 106 8.60 33.38 9.23
CA ARG A 106 8.54 34.68 8.56
C ARG A 106 7.14 35.29 8.53
N CYS A 107 6.11 34.50 8.81
CA CYS A 107 4.74 34.94 8.77
C CYS A 107 4.39 35.82 9.99
N ARG A 108 3.73 36.96 9.74
CA ARG A 108 3.17 37.86 10.75
C ARG A 108 1.74 38.18 10.34
N ASP A 109 0.78 37.92 11.23
CA ASP A 109 -0.65 38.14 11.00
C ASP A 109 -1.18 37.48 9.70
N GLY A 110 -0.62 36.33 9.31
CA GLY A 110 -0.99 35.59 8.09
C GLY A 110 -0.24 36.02 6.83
N GLU A 111 0.53 37.11 6.87
CA GLU A 111 1.26 37.65 5.73
C GLU A 111 2.77 37.39 5.84
N LEU A 112 3.41 37.11 4.70
CA LEU A 112 4.85 36.97 4.58
C LEU A 112 5.49 38.35 4.55
N ARG A 113 6.32 38.63 5.55
CA ARG A 113 6.95 39.94 5.72
C ARG A 113 7.66 40.40 4.45
N ALA A 114 7.36 41.64 4.05
CA ALA A 114 7.92 42.36 2.91
C ALA A 114 7.61 41.78 1.53
N TRP A 115 7.09 40.56 1.43
CA TRP A 115 6.87 39.92 0.15
C TRP A 115 5.57 40.40 -0.47
N ARG A 116 5.66 40.83 -1.73
CA ARG A 116 4.52 41.32 -2.49
C ARG A 116 4.46 40.69 -3.86
N ASP A 117 3.25 40.44 -4.34
CA ASP A 117 2.99 40.02 -5.70
C ASP A 117 2.02 41.01 -6.36
N ALA A 118 2.42 41.59 -7.48
CA ALA A 118 1.74 42.72 -8.12
C ALA A 118 1.33 43.84 -7.12
N GLY A 119 2.19 44.13 -6.14
CA GLY A 119 1.99 45.16 -5.11
C GLY A 119 1.13 44.73 -3.90
N LYS A 120 0.51 43.55 -3.93
CA LYS A 120 -0.30 43.02 -2.82
C LYS A 120 0.56 42.18 -1.87
N PRO A 121 0.33 42.24 -0.54
CA PRO A 121 0.98 41.31 0.40
C PRO A 121 0.71 39.85 0.01
N ILE A 122 1.70 38.98 0.23
CA ILE A 122 1.53 37.55 0.02
C ILE A 122 1.11 36.90 1.33
N CYS A 123 -0.08 36.29 1.34
CA CYS A 123 -0.58 35.48 2.44
C CYS A 123 0.10 34.10 2.44
N LEU A 124 0.53 33.62 3.61
CA LEU A 124 1.23 32.34 3.75
C LEU A 124 0.37 31.16 3.25
N GLU A 125 -0.92 31.17 3.58
CA GLU A 125 -1.89 30.14 3.20
C GLU A 125 -2.18 30.11 1.70
N ALA A 126 -1.88 31.19 0.98
CA ALA A 126 -2.06 31.31 -0.47
C ALA A 126 -0.73 31.28 -1.25
N LEU A 127 0.41 31.21 -0.56
CA LEU A 127 1.73 31.17 -1.20
C LEU A 127 1.83 29.95 -2.09
N ASN A 128 2.09 30.17 -3.37
CA ASN A 128 2.26 29.10 -4.36
C ASN A 128 3.71 28.98 -4.84
N LEU A 129 4.00 28.01 -5.71
CA LEU A 129 5.37 27.71 -6.13
C LEU A 129 5.95 28.74 -7.10
N TYR A 130 5.14 29.49 -7.84
CA TYR A 130 5.65 30.64 -8.62
C TYR A 130 6.23 31.71 -7.71
N GLN A 131 5.47 32.08 -6.68
CA GLN A 131 5.88 33.07 -5.69
C GLN A 131 7.06 32.58 -4.87
N LEU A 132 7.06 31.31 -4.45
CA LEU A 132 8.18 30.70 -3.76
C LEU A 132 9.45 30.68 -4.63
N ALA A 133 9.31 30.41 -5.94
CA ALA A 133 10.44 30.47 -6.86
C ALA A 133 11.02 31.88 -6.97
N ASP A 134 10.17 32.91 -6.96
CA ASP A 134 10.57 34.31 -7.02
C ASP A 134 11.17 34.87 -5.74
N TRP A 135 10.66 34.44 -4.58
CA TRP A 135 11.02 35.02 -3.29
C TRP A 135 12.02 34.17 -2.50
N VAL A 136 12.18 32.89 -2.83
CA VAL A 136 13.10 31.97 -2.14
C VAL A 136 14.05 31.30 -3.11
N ILE A 137 13.57 30.48 -4.04
CA ILE A 137 14.45 29.57 -4.80
C ILE A 137 15.47 30.36 -5.62
N ARG A 138 15.03 31.23 -6.54
CA ARG A 138 15.94 32.00 -7.39
C ARG A 138 16.86 32.92 -6.58
N PRO A 139 16.38 33.72 -5.61
CA PRO A 139 17.27 34.56 -4.83
C PRO A 139 18.29 33.79 -3.99
N ALA A 140 17.90 32.72 -3.31
CA ALA A 140 18.77 31.96 -2.41
C ALA A 140 19.88 31.21 -3.17
N THR A 141 19.61 30.79 -4.40
CA THR A 141 20.54 30.03 -5.25
C THR A 141 21.34 30.91 -6.22
N ARG A 142 21.08 32.22 -6.26
CA ARG A 142 21.61 33.13 -7.30
C ARG A 142 23.12 33.19 -7.37
N GLU A 143 23.78 33.45 -6.24
CA GLU A 143 25.24 33.64 -6.21
C GLU A 143 26.00 32.34 -6.45
N ASP A 144 25.36 31.21 -6.15
CA ASP A 144 25.94 29.88 -6.27
C ASP A 144 25.55 29.17 -7.59
N HIS A 145 24.65 29.74 -8.39
CA HIS A 145 24.17 29.23 -9.69
C HIS A 145 23.77 27.74 -9.69
N CYS A 146 23.08 27.29 -8.64
CA CYS A 146 22.73 25.89 -8.42
C CYS A 146 21.21 25.67 -8.28
N SER A 147 20.77 24.41 -8.19
CA SER A 147 19.39 24.10 -7.83
C SER A 147 19.10 24.33 -6.33
N TYR A 148 17.82 24.35 -5.95
CA TYR A 148 17.46 24.49 -4.54
C TYR A 148 17.93 23.30 -3.70
N VAL A 149 17.80 22.07 -4.24
CA VAL A 149 18.28 20.86 -3.57
C VAL A 149 19.78 20.93 -3.35
N GLU A 150 20.57 21.36 -4.35
CA GLU A 150 22.01 21.52 -4.20
C GLU A 150 22.38 22.51 -3.09
N LEU A 151 21.63 23.60 -2.95
CA LEU A 151 21.85 24.61 -1.90
C LEU A 151 21.62 24.08 -0.48
N ILE A 152 20.56 23.28 -0.27
CA ILE A 152 20.13 22.85 1.07
C ILE A 152 20.72 21.48 1.48
N SER A 153 21.33 20.75 0.55
CA SER A 153 21.91 19.44 0.83
C SER A 153 23.25 19.58 1.55
N SER A 154 23.43 18.81 2.63
CA SER A 154 24.63 18.84 3.48
C SER A 154 25.61 17.68 3.26
N GLY A 155 25.31 16.76 2.31
CA GLY A 155 26.14 15.60 1.99
C GLY A 155 26.44 15.49 0.49
N LYS A 156 27.58 14.90 0.12
CA LYS A 156 28.02 14.71 -1.29
C LYS A 156 27.30 13.57 -2.04
N GLU A 157 26.29 12.98 -1.43
CA GLU A 157 25.60 11.82 -1.98
C GLU A 157 24.36 12.25 -2.77
N ALA A 158 24.07 11.52 -3.84
CA ALA A 158 22.87 11.70 -4.64
C ALA A 158 21.60 11.48 -3.78
N GLN A 159 20.64 12.40 -3.88
CA GLN A 159 19.32 12.24 -3.25
C GLN A 159 18.34 11.60 -4.23
N ASN A 160 18.56 10.31 -4.51
CA ASN A 160 17.77 9.56 -5.49
C ASN A 160 16.28 9.61 -5.16
N PRO A 161 15.42 10.07 -6.08
CA PRO A 161 13.99 10.15 -5.80
C PRO A 161 13.37 8.76 -5.71
N GLN A 162 12.62 8.51 -4.64
CA GLN A 162 11.76 7.33 -4.54
C GLN A 162 10.43 7.58 -5.26
N TRP A 163 9.98 8.83 -5.33
CA TRP A 163 8.72 9.23 -5.96
C TRP A 163 8.91 10.47 -6.83
N PHE A 164 8.28 10.47 -7.99
CA PHE A 164 8.17 11.65 -8.85
C PHE A 164 6.87 12.40 -8.52
N VAL A 165 6.90 13.73 -8.48
CA VAL A 165 5.71 14.54 -8.16
C VAL A 165 5.21 15.28 -9.39
N SER A 166 3.98 14.95 -9.82
CA SER A 166 3.25 15.67 -10.88
C SER A 166 2.30 16.65 -10.22
N HIS A 167 2.44 17.95 -10.52
CA HIS A 167 1.65 18.98 -9.84
C HIS A 167 1.60 20.31 -10.60
N ALA A 168 0.68 21.18 -10.19
CA ALA A 168 0.56 22.54 -10.70
C ALA A 168 1.18 23.54 -9.72
N TRP A 169 2.02 24.43 -10.21
CA TRP A 169 2.71 25.43 -9.38
C TRP A 169 1.79 26.47 -8.73
N GLN A 170 0.51 26.52 -9.13
CA GLN A 170 -0.51 27.41 -8.57
C GLN A 170 -1.01 26.95 -7.19
N GLU A 171 -0.86 25.67 -6.84
CA GLU A 171 -1.36 25.15 -5.59
C GLU A 171 -0.64 25.77 -4.38
N PRO A 172 -1.33 25.96 -3.24
CA PRO A 172 -0.67 26.44 -2.03
C PRO A 172 0.43 25.49 -1.55
N ILE A 173 1.61 26.03 -1.22
CA ILE A 173 2.77 25.25 -0.78
C ILE A 173 2.49 24.47 0.50
N LEU A 174 1.72 25.04 1.43
CA LEU A 174 1.36 24.33 2.66
C LEU A 174 0.48 23.11 2.39
N ASP A 175 -0.39 23.19 1.40
CA ASP A 175 -1.26 22.08 0.98
C ASP A 175 -0.46 21.02 0.23
N PHE A 176 0.46 21.43 -0.65
CA PHE A 176 1.42 20.56 -1.32
C PHE A 176 2.25 19.74 -0.33
N VAL A 177 2.88 20.40 0.65
CA VAL A 177 3.69 19.72 1.67
C VAL A 177 2.83 18.77 2.49
N ARG A 178 1.61 19.18 2.88
CA ARG A 178 0.68 18.31 3.60
C ARG A 178 0.30 17.05 2.80
N CYS A 179 0.11 17.18 1.50
CA CYS A 179 -0.14 16.04 0.61
C CYS A 179 1.01 15.04 0.60
N LEU A 180 2.26 15.52 0.50
CA LEU A 180 3.44 14.65 0.51
C LEU A 180 3.70 14.01 1.88
N GLN A 181 3.39 14.71 2.98
CA GLN A 181 3.41 14.15 4.33
C GLN A 181 2.39 13.01 4.47
N GLY A 182 1.13 13.26 4.10
CA GLY A 182 0.08 12.23 4.14
C GLY A 182 0.38 11.04 3.22
N HIS A 183 1.02 11.29 2.08
CA HIS A 183 1.50 10.22 1.19
C HIS A 183 2.58 9.37 1.86
N ALA A 184 3.60 9.99 2.46
CA ALA A 184 4.64 9.27 3.18
C ALA A 184 4.08 8.45 4.35
N GLU A 185 3.13 9.02 5.11
CA GLU A 185 2.44 8.31 6.20
C GLU A 185 1.68 7.08 5.70
N VAL A 186 0.85 7.23 4.66
CA VAL A 186 0.07 6.12 4.09
C VAL A 186 0.98 5.04 3.52
N ARG A 187 2.08 5.41 2.88
CA ARG A 187 3.04 4.48 2.29
C ARG A 187 4.09 3.96 3.28
N GLU A 188 4.00 4.35 4.56
CA GLU A 188 4.97 4.03 5.61
C GLU A 188 6.42 4.30 5.19
N LEU A 189 6.66 5.46 4.55
CA LEU A 189 7.98 5.87 4.07
C LEU A 189 8.78 6.54 5.19
N GLU A 190 10.10 6.35 5.17
CA GLU A 190 11.02 7.01 6.09
C GLU A 190 11.08 8.53 5.82
N GLU A 191 11.43 9.33 6.83
CA GLU A 191 11.55 10.81 6.68
C GLU A 191 12.62 11.24 5.66
N THR A 192 13.57 10.34 5.37
CA THR A 192 14.62 10.50 4.35
C THR A 192 14.09 10.28 2.92
N VAL A 193 12.80 9.94 2.75
CA VAL A 193 12.14 9.81 1.45
C VAL A 193 12.38 11.05 0.61
N ALA A 194 12.89 10.84 -0.61
CA ALA A 194 13.15 11.91 -1.55
C ALA A 194 12.07 11.93 -2.64
N TYR A 195 11.51 13.11 -2.86
CA TYR A 195 10.54 13.42 -3.91
C TYR A 195 11.21 14.23 -5.02
N TRP A 196 11.07 13.82 -6.28
CA TRP A 196 11.52 14.67 -7.38
C TRP A 196 10.45 15.70 -7.71
N VAL A 197 10.77 16.98 -7.55
CA VAL A 197 9.88 18.12 -7.80
C VAL A 197 10.61 19.12 -8.67
N CYS A 198 10.03 19.44 -9.82
CA CYS A 198 10.72 20.19 -10.87
C CYS A 198 11.31 21.54 -10.40
N ALA A 199 10.62 22.31 -9.56
CA ALA A 199 11.11 23.62 -9.12
C ALA A 199 12.35 23.53 -8.21
N TYR A 200 12.48 22.44 -7.44
CA TYR A 200 13.59 22.27 -6.48
C TYR A 200 14.79 21.58 -7.11
N ALA A 201 14.56 20.62 -8.01
CA ALA A 201 15.59 19.82 -8.66
C ALA A 201 16.32 20.58 -9.79
N ASN A 202 15.55 21.29 -10.62
CA ASN A 202 16.07 22.00 -11.78
C ASN A 202 16.81 23.27 -11.38
N ASN A 203 17.91 23.58 -12.08
CA ASN A 203 18.59 24.86 -11.90
C ASN A 203 17.72 25.99 -12.48
N GLN A 204 17.09 26.77 -11.60
CA GLN A 204 16.15 27.84 -12.01
C GLN A 204 16.84 29.01 -12.75
N HIS A 205 18.16 29.03 -12.82
CA HIS A 205 18.95 30.00 -13.59
C HIS A 205 19.30 29.51 -15.01
N GLU A 206 19.16 28.20 -15.28
CA GLU A 206 19.61 27.54 -16.52
C GLU A 206 18.55 26.57 -17.11
N LEU A 207 17.26 26.82 -16.85
CA LEU A 207 16.13 25.96 -17.25
C LEU A 207 16.10 25.57 -18.74
N GLY A 208 16.65 26.41 -19.62
CA GLY A 208 16.66 26.17 -21.07
C GLY A 208 17.43 24.91 -21.48
N ASP A 209 18.47 24.53 -20.74
CA ASP A 209 19.30 23.35 -21.05
C ASP A 209 18.64 22.03 -20.60
N GLU A 210 17.73 22.10 -19.62
CA GLU A 210 17.01 20.93 -19.08
C GLU A 210 15.72 20.61 -19.86
N LEU A 211 15.11 21.62 -20.50
CA LEU A 211 13.93 21.48 -21.37
C LEU A 211 14.36 21.22 -22.83
N ARG A 212 14.81 19.98 -23.07
CA ARG A 212 15.21 19.51 -24.41
C ARG A 212 14.05 19.49 -25.41
N CYS A 213 14.38 19.41 -26.71
CA CYS A 213 13.38 19.25 -27.79
C CYS A 213 12.52 17.99 -27.64
N ASN A 214 13.06 16.93 -27.05
CA ASN A 214 12.36 15.68 -26.80
C ASN A 214 11.95 15.57 -25.32
N PRO A 215 10.64 15.60 -24.98
CA PRO A 215 10.15 15.44 -23.60
C PRO A 215 10.67 14.18 -22.89
N ARG A 216 10.94 13.09 -23.65
CA ARG A 216 11.46 11.82 -23.12
C ARG A 216 12.95 11.82 -22.81
N GLU A 217 13.68 12.89 -23.12
CA GLU A 217 15.10 13.03 -22.78
C GLU A 217 15.37 13.99 -21.63
N THR A 218 14.30 14.60 -21.12
CA THR A 218 14.37 15.62 -20.07
C THR A 218 14.71 14.99 -18.71
N SER A 219 15.23 15.81 -17.78
CA SER A 219 15.49 15.40 -16.40
C SER A 219 14.24 14.85 -15.71
N PHE A 220 13.07 15.42 -16.02
CA PHE A 220 11.75 14.99 -15.56
C PHE A 220 11.48 13.51 -15.88
N PHE A 221 11.64 13.14 -17.15
CA PHE A 221 11.38 11.77 -17.59
C PHE A 221 12.37 10.77 -16.97
N ARG A 222 13.65 11.15 -16.87
CA ARG A 222 14.68 10.31 -16.25
C ARG A 222 14.44 10.11 -14.75
N ALA A 223 14.09 11.18 -14.02
CA ALA A 223 13.76 11.08 -12.61
C ALA A 223 12.56 10.15 -12.37
N MET A 224 11.53 10.28 -13.20
CA MET A 224 10.37 9.39 -13.17
C MET A 224 10.75 7.92 -13.45
N GLN A 225 11.71 7.65 -14.34
CA GLN A 225 12.24 6.29 -14.57
C GLN A 225 13.04 5.72 -13.39
N LEU A 226 13.61 6.58 -12.53
CA LEU A 226 14.30 6.17 -11.31
C LEU A 226 13.34 5.92 -10.13
N SER A 227 12.12 6.44 -10.22
CA SER A 227 11.15 6.42 -9.13
C SER A 227 10.34 5.12 -9.09
N LEU A 228 9.83 4.75 -7.91
CA LEU A 228 8.87 3.66 -7.74
C LEU A 228 7.51 4.02 -8.37
N GLY A 229 7.14 5.29 -8.32
CA GLY A 229 5.87 5.78 -8.81
C GLY A 229 5.79 7.30 -8.94
N VAL A 230 4.63 7.75 -9.39
CA VAL A 230 4.23 9.15 -9.51
C VAL A 230 3.19 9.46 -8.44
N VAL A 231 3.36 10.58 -7.74
CA VAL A 231 2.33 11.20 -6.91
C VAL A 231 1.77 12.41 -7.66
N LEU A 232 0.49 12.34 -8.04
CA LEU A 232 -0.25 13.46 -8.59
C LEU A 232 -0.83 14.30 -7.44
N VAL A 233 -0.32 15.51 -7.24
CA VAL A 233 -0.88 16.44 -6.25
C VAL A 233 -1.88 17.36 -6.94
N LEU A 234 -3.12 17.38 -6.42
CA LEU A 234 -4.24 18.14 -6.98
C LEU A 234 -4.62 19.30 -6.05
N ASP A 235 -4.77 20.49 -6.64
CA ASP A 235 -5.53 21.58 -6.05
C ASP A 235 -7.05 21.33 -6.13
N SER A 236 -7.85 22.22 -5.52
CA SER A 236 -9.32 22.10 -5.46
C SER A 236 -10.00 22.17 -6.83
N GLU A 237 -9.31 22.69 -7.85
CA GLU A 237 -9.82 22.81 -9.22
C GLU A 237 -9.36 21.67 -10.13
N GLY A 238 -8.46 20.80 -9.66
CA GLY A 238 -7.85 19.76 -10.48
C GLY A 238 -7.01 20.34 -11.61
N THR A 239 -6.35 21.49 -11.40
CA THR A 239 -5.54 22.19 -12.41
C THR A 239 -4.56 21.28 -13.16
N PRO A 240 -3.88 20.29 -12.53
CA PRO A 240 -3.00 19.36 -13.23
C PRO A 240 -3.65 18.64 -14.42
N PHE A 241 -4.96 18.39 -14.41
CA PHE A 241 -5.68 17.79 -15.55
C PHE A 241 -5.69 18.65 -16.81
N SER A 242 -5.41 19.95 -16.67
CA SER A 242 -5.39 20.94 -17.76
C SER A 242 -3.98 21.38 -18.15
N ARG A 243 -2.94 20.79 -17.53
CA ARG A 243 -1.53 21.15 -17.74
C ARG A 243 -0.84 20.09 -18.58
N THR A 244 -0.32 20.48 -19.74
CA THR A 244 0.20 19.52 -20.74
C THR A 244 1.38 18.71 -20.21
N TRP A 245 2.26 19.31 -19.40
CA TRP A 245 3.35 18.60 -18.72
C TRP A 245 2.84 17.56 -17.71
N CYS A 246 1.82 17.90 -16.91
CA CYS A 246 1.21 16.93 -16.01
C CYS A 246 0.52 15.79 -16.79
N CYS A 247 -0.19 16.11 -17.88
CA CYS A 247 -0.77 15.10 -18.76
C CYS A 247 0.29 14.17 -19.38
N PHE A 248 1.48 14.69 -19.72
CA PHE A 248 2.60 13.87 -20.16
C PHE A 248 3.07 12.91 -19.09
N GLU A 249 3.32 13.40 -17.88
CA GLU A 249 3.77 12.60 -16.73
C GLU A 249 2.76 11.48 -16.43
N LEU A 250 1.47 11.81 -16.41
CA LEU A 250 0.38 10.85 -16.24
C LEU A 250 0.31 9.83 -17.39
N ALA A 251 0.47 10.27 -18.64
CA ALA A 251 0.52 9.37 -19.79
C ALA A 251 1.69 8.39 -19.67
N MET A 252 2.86 8.85 -19.24
CA MET A 252 4.04 8.01 -19.07
C MET A 252 3.89 7.02 -17.90
N ALA A 253 3.23 7.43 -16.81
CA ALA A 253 2.89 6.53 -15.70
C ALA A 253 1.91 5.42 -16.12
N LEU A 254 1.04 5.70 -17.11
CA LEU A 254 0.10 4.71 -17.65
C LEU A 254 0.71 3.76 -18.67
N THR A 255 1.72 4.18 -19.42
CA THR A 255 2.36 3.31 -20.42
C THR A 255 3.22 2.25 -19.75
N ASP A 256 3.05 0.99 -20.17
CA ASP A 256 4.07 -0.04 -19.94
C ASP A 256 5.33 0.42 -20.68
N LEU A 257 6.28 1.03 -19.95
CA LEU A 257 7.57 1.43 -20.51
C LEU A 257 8.35 0.19 -21.06
N GLY A 258 7.82 -1.02 -20.84
CA GLY A 258 8.16 -2.36 -21.37
C GLY A 258 8.42 -2.49 -22.86
N GLU A 259 7.65 -1.79 -23.70
CA GLU A 259 7.60 -2.10 -25.14
C GLU A 259 8.51 -1.24 -26.02
N SER A 260 9.09 -0.14 -25.50
CA SER A 260 10.12 0.61 -26.24
C SER A 260 11.46 -0.11 -26.10
N GLY A 261 11.89 -0.79 -27.16
CA GLY A 261 13.12 -1.60 -27.27
C GLY A 261 14.46 -0.86 -27.11
N GLU A 262 14.54 0.17 -26.27
CA GLU A 262 15.78 0.90 -25.98
C GLU A 262 16.14 0.80 -24.49
N SER A 263 17.05 -0.14 -24.21
CA SER A 263 18.30 0.02 -23.44
C SER A 263 18.38 0.94 -22.21
N ALA A 264 17.33 1.10 -21.40
CA ALA A 264 17.49 1.61 -20.03
C ALA A 264 17.50 0.43 -19.03
N PRO A 265 18.55 0.26 -18.20
CA PRO A 265 18.59 -0.77 -17.18
C PRO A 265 17.53 -0.47 -16.13
N ARG A 266 16.54 -1.36 -16.00
CA ARG A 266 15.47 -1.21 -15.02
C ARG A 266 15.92 -1.75 -13.67
N HIS A 267 15.74 -0.92 -12.65
CA HIS A 267 15.48 -1.38 -11.29
C HIS A 267 13.96 -1.35 -11.08
N LEU A 268 13.20 -2.20 -11.80
CA LEU A 268 11.80 -2.41 -11.43
C LEU A 268 11.79 -3.10 -10.06
N HIS A 269 11.19 -2.45 -9.07
CA HIS A 269 10.91 -3.08 -7.79
C HIS A 269 9.99 -4.30 -8.00
N GLU A 270 10.29 -5.38 -7.29
CA GLU A 270 9.66 -6.70 -7.46
C GLU A 270 8.13 -6.60 -7.58
N GLY A 271 7.59 -6.94 -8.76
CA GLY A 271 6.15 -7.14 -8.96
C GLY A 271 5.39 -6.05 -9.72
N HIS A 272 6.00 -4.93 -10.10
CA HIS A 272 5.33 -3.86 -10.84
C HIS A 272 5.79 -3.78 -12.31
N ALA A 273 4.86 -3.94 -13.26
CA ALA A 273 5.14 -3.82 -14.71
C ALA A 273 5.20 -2.36 -15.20
N ARG A 274 4.69 -1.42 -14.38
CA ARG A 274 4.58 0.03 -14.63
C ARG A 274 4.78 0.80 -13.32
N LEU A 275 4.95 2.12 -13.41
CA LEU A 275 5.01 3.02 -12.26
C LEU A 275 3.70 2.97 -11.45
N LEU A 276 3.80 3.07 -10.13
CA LEU A 276 2.63 3.34 -9.28
C LEU A 276 2.11 4.76 -9.59
N LEU A 277 0.79 4.96 -9.49
CA LEU A 277 0.18 6.28 -9.60
C LEU A 277 -0.71 6.54 -8.38
N ASP A 278 -0.20 7.34 -7.47
CA ASP A 278 -0.93 7.82 -6.31
C ASP A 278 -1.41 9.24 -6.56
N ILE A 279 -2.54 9.60 -5.95
CA ILE A 279 -3.19 10.90 -6.10
C ILE A 279 -3.41 11.46 -4.71
N ALA A 280 -2.95 12.68 -4.47
CA ALA A 280 -3.11 13.38 -3.21
C ALA A 280 -3.76 14.74 -3.42
N THR A 281 -4.56 15.18 -2.47
CA THR A 281 -5.11 16.54 -2.44
C THR A 281 -5.27 16.99 -0.99
N CYS A 282 -5.28 18.30 -0.76
CA CYS A 282 -5.61 18.85 0.55
C CYS A 282 -7.09 19.24 0.56
N ALA A 283 -7.87 18.59 1.43
CA ALA A 283 -9.26 18.95 1.66
C ALA A 283 -9.49 19.18 3.15
N GLN A 284 -10.12 20.31 3.49
CA GLN A 284 -10.44 20.66 4.89
C GLN A 284 -9.20 20.63 5.82
N GLY A 285 -8.05 21.04 5.29
CA GLY A 285 -6.77 21.08 6.03
C GLY A 285 -6.14 19.70 6.28
N ARG A 286 -6.56 18.65 5.57
CA ARG A 286 -6.01 17.30 5.67
C ARG A 286 -5.63 16.75 4.29
N ALA A 287 -4.62 15.90 4.26
CA ALA A 287 -4.29 15.16 3.04
C ALA A 287 -5.32 14.04 2.83
N GLU A 288 -5.91 14.01 1.64
CA GLU A 288 -6.79 12.96 1.16
C GLU A 288 -6.10 12.26 0.00
N LEU A 289 -6.08 10.93 0.01
CA LEU A 289 -5.28 10.15 -0.92
C LEU A 289 -6.08 9.05 -1.62
N LEU A 290 -5.80 8.84 -2.89
CA LEU A 290 -6.11 7.63 -3.64
C LEU A 290 -4.79 6.96 -4.01
N THR A 291 -4.69 5.65 -3.80
CA THR A 291 -3.43 4.91 -4.00
C THR A 291 -3.58 3.86 -5.10
N ASP A 292 -2.54 3.63 -5.91
CA ASP A 292 -2.49 2.43 -6.76
C ASP A 292 -2.06 1.24 -5.90
N GLY A 293 -2.91 0.20 -5.89
CA GLY A 293 -2.76 -0.96 -5.00
C GLY A 293 -3.15 -0.69 -3.55
N LEU A 294 -2.70 -1.59 -2.67
CA LEU A 294 -2.90 -1.50 -1.21
C LEU A 294 -1.68 -0.80 -0.58
N ALA A 295 -1.91 0.03 0.43
CA ALA A 295 -0.88 0.56 1.31
C ALA A 295 -0.31 -0.54 2.24
N PRO A 296 0.89 -0.38 2.82
CA PRO A 296 1.50 -1.41 3.67
C PRO A 296 0.62 -1.91 4.82
N GLU A 297 0.00 -1.01 5.59
CA GLU A 297 -0.97 -1.38 6.64
C GLU A 297 -2.14 -2.22 6.07
N GLU A 298 -2.60 -1.90 4.87
CA GLU A 298 -3.70 -2.60 4.20
C GLU A 298 -3.27 -3.97 3.67
N VAL A 299 -2.05 -4.10 3.16
CA VAL A 299 -1.43 -5.40 2.83
C VAL A 299 -1.33 -6.25 4.09
N GLN A 300 -0.82 -5.69 5.18
CA GLN A 300 -0.74 -6.41 6.46
C GLN A 300 -2.12 -6.87 6.93
N ARG A 301 -3.16 -6.04 6.79
CA ARG A 301 -4.55 -6.44 7.11
C ARG A 301 -5.02 -7.57 6.20
N GLU A 302 -4.83 -7.45 4.88
CA GLU A 302 -5.17 -8.47 3.87
C GLU A 302 -4.58 -9.83 4.23
N GLU A 303 -3.34 -9.86 4.71
CA GLU A 303 -2.61 -11.07 5.10
C GLU A 303 -2.99 -11.60 6.50
N SER A 304 -3.18 -10.71 7.48
CA SER A 304 -3.27 -11.08 8.90
C SER A 304 -4.70 -11.24 9.44
N VAL A 305 -5.69 -10.53 8.87
CA VAL A 305 -7.07 -10.53 9.36
C VAL A 305 -7.91 -11.53 8.59
N CYS A 306 -8.10 -11.26 7.30
CA CYS A 306 -8.77 -12.13 6.33
C CYS A 306 -8.64 -11.53 4.93
N ALA A 307 -8.73 -12.38 3.90
CA ALA A 307 -8.83 -11.93 2.53
C ALA A 307 -9.93 -10.87 2.38
N GLY A 308 -9.59 -9.77 1.69
CA GLY A 308 -10.44 -8.61 1.41
C GLY A 308 -10.38 -7.52 2.47
N SER A 309 -9.83 -7.80 3.66
CA SER A 309 -9.78 -6.79 4.74
C SER A 309 -8.88 -5.60 4.41
N GLY A 310 -7.83 -5.80 3.60
CA GLY A 310 -7.01 -4.70 3.09
C GLY A 310 -7.79 -3.83 2.12
N GLY A 311 -8.45 -4.44 1.14
CA GLY A 311 -9.33 -3.73 0.20
C GLY A 311 -10.46 -2.95 0.89
N LYS A 312 -11.01 -3.48 1.98
CA LYS A 312 -11.99 -2.76 2.82
C LYS A 312 -11.37 -1.56 3.54
N ALA A 313 -10.18 -1.73 4.13
CA ALA A 313 -9.48 -0.65 4.82
C ALA A 313 -9.16 0.49 3.85
N LYS A 314 -8.66 0.16 2.65
CA LYS A 314 -8.46 1.08 1.54
C LYS A 314 -9.73 1.84 1.17
N ALA A 315 -10.80 1.13 0.83
CA ALA A 315 -12.06 1.76 0.44
C ALA A 315 -12.61 2.71 1.53
N LYS A 316 -12.33 2.42 2.81
CA LYS A 316 -12.72 3.29 3.92
C LYS A 316 -11.84 4.53 4.04
N ARG A 317 -10.52 4.39 3.85
CA ARG A 317 -9.56 5.51 3.88
C ARG A 317 -9.81 6.48 2.72
N GLU A 318 -10.12 5.94 1.55
CA GLU A 318 -10.31 6.73 0.31
C GLU A 318 -11.72 7.36 0.21
N GLU A 319 -12.66 7.00 1.09
CA GLU A 319 -14.05 7.47 1.08
C GLU A 319 -14.21 8.99 1.26
N SER A 320 -13.24 9.65 1.93
CA SER A 320 -13.23 11.10 2.18
C SER A 320 -12.69 11.91 1.01
N PHE A 321 -12.12 11.28 -0.02
CA PHE A 321 -11.57 12.00 -1.17
C PHE A 321 -12.65 12.88 -1.85
N PRO A 322 -12.32 14.13 -2.25
CA PRO A 322 -13.30 15.06 -2.82
C PRO A 322 -13.96 14.52 -4.09
N ILE A 323 -15.30 14.37 -4.08
CA ILE A 323 -16.02 13.79 -5.21
C ILE A 323 -16.05 14.74 -6.42
N GLU A 324 -15.93 16.04 -6.18
CA GLU A 324 -15.87 17.07 -7.21
C GLU A 324 -14.60 16.94 -8.06
N LEU A 325 -13.48 16.50 -7.47
CA LEU A 325 -12.25 16.21 -8.21
C LEU A 325 -12.41 14.96 -9.07
N VAL A 326 -13.12 13.94 -8.58
CA VAL A 326 -13.47 12.75 -9.36
C VAL A 326 -14.33 13.13 -10.56
N GLN A 327 -15.37 13.95 -10.37
CA GLN A 327 -16.24 14.41 -11.47
C GLN A 327 -15.47 15.18 -12.55
N ARG A 328 -14.48 15.99 -12.16
CA ARG A 328 -13.56 16.64 -13.11
C ARG A 328 -12.66 15.61 -13.80
N ALA A 329 -12.12 14.66 -13.06
CA ALA A 329 -11.23 13.63 -13.59
C ALA A 329 -11.91 12.71 -14.62
N LEU A 330 -13.20 12.41 -14.44
CA LEU A 330 -14.01 11.65 -15.40
C LEU A 330 -14.17 12.37 -16.77
N LYS A 331 -13.79 13.65 -16.85
CA LYS A 331 -13.85 14.48 -18.06
C LYS A 331 -12.47 14.84 -18.62
N ILE A 332 -11.39 14.24 -18.10
CA ILE A 332 -10.02 14.51 -18.57
C ILE A 332 -9.94 14.33 -20.09
N ASP A 333 -9.40 15.33 -20.77
CA ASP A 333 -8.97 15.24 -22.16
C ASP A 333 -7.59 15.89 -22.32
N ILE A 334 -6.57 15.06 -22.53
CA ILE A 334 -5.18 15.53 -22.61
C ILE A 334 -4.93 16.44 -23.83
N ALA A 335 -5.75 16.35 -24.89
CA ALA A 335 -5.58 17.18 -26.08
C ALA A 335 -5.95 18.65 -25.83
N GLU A 336 -6.88 18.88 -24.88
CA GLU A 336 -7.35 20.20 -24.47
C GLU A 336 -6.42 20.87 -23.45
N ALA A 337 -5.45 20.12 -22.89
CA ALA A 337 -4.47 20.66 -21.96
C ALA A 337 -3.65 21.81 -22.58
N SER A 338 -3.16 22.70 -21.72
CA SER A 338 -2.39 23.89 -22.11
C SER A 338 -0.98 23.87 -21.53
N ALA A 339 -0.07 24.60 -22.16
CA ALA A 339 1.30 24.79 -21.69
C ALA A 339 1.64 26.27 -21.77
N SER A 340 2.44 26.75 -20.80
CA SER A 340 2.91 28.15 -20.78
C SER A 340 3.77 28.47 -22.02
N CYS A 341 4.51 27.48 -22.54
CA CYS A 341 5.16 27.56 -23.83
C CYS A 341 4.35 26.77 -24.89
N PRO A 342 3.82 27.40 -25.95
CA PRO A 342 3.01 26.71 -26.95
C PRO A 342 3.71 25.53 -27.64
N VAL A 343 5.03 25.59 -27.82
CA VAL A 343 5.81 24.52 -28.46
C VAL A 343 5.82 23.23 -27.62
N ASP A 344 5.79 23.35 -26.28
CA ASP A 344 5.74 22.20 -25.38
C ASP A 344 4.48 21.39 -25.63
N LYS A 345 3.32 22.06 -25.79
CA LYS A 345 2.06 21.38 -26.10
C LYS A 345 2.19 20.53 -27.37
N ILE A 346 2.80 21.08 -28.41
CA ILE A 346 2.98 20.39 -29.69
C ILE A 346 3.90 19.17 -29.50
N ARG A 347 5.08 19.37 -28.92
CA ARG A 347 6.10 18.32 -28.71
C ARG A 347 5.60 17.19 -27.83
N ILE A 348 4.95 17.52 -26.71
CA ILE A 348 4.40 16.54 -25.76
C ILE A 348 3.31 15.72 -26.42
N LEU A 349 2.34 16.37 -27.06
CA LEU A 349 1.25 15.66 -27.70
C LEU A 349 1.77 14.77 -28.84
N ASN A 350 2.74 15.22 -29.63
CA ASN A 350 3.41 14.37 -30.61
C ASN A 350 4.19 13.20 -29.99
N SER A 351 4.81 13.40 -28.82
CA SER A 351 5.50 12.33 -28.07
C SER A 351 4.54 11.28 -27.51
N ILE A 352 3.37 11.70 -26.99
CA ILE A 352 2.29 10.79 -26.57
C ILE A 352 1.70 10.07 -27.78
N ALA A 353 1.55 10.78 -28.89
CA ALA A 353 1.19 10.21 -30.17
C ALA A 353 2.29 9.34 -30.78
N GLY A 354 3.44 9.16 -30.09
CA GLY A 354 4.58 8.31 -30.44
C GLY A 354 5.19 8.59 -31.81
N LEU A 355 5.27 9.87 -32.19
CA LEU A 355 6.10 10.33 -33.30
C LEU A 355 7.58 10.26 -32.90
N PRO A 356 8.49 10.04 -33.86
CA PRO A 356 9.93 10.04 -33.59
C PRO A 356 10.43 11.46 -33.27
N PRO A 357 11.61 11.60 -32.62
CA PRO A 357 12.15 12.88 -32.15
C PRO A 357 12.20 13.98 -33.23
N GLU A 358 12.56 13.62 -34.47
CA GLU A 358 12.67 14.54 -35.60
C GLU A 358 11.32 15.08 -36.10
N GLN A 359 10.19 14.53 -35.64
CA GLN A 359 8.84 14.95 -36.01
C GLN A 359 8.06 15.58 -34.84
N LEU A 360 8.69 15.83 -33.69
CA LEU A 360 7.99 16.37 -32.52
C LEU A 360 7.48 17.81 -32.70
N ASP A 361 8.09 18.58 -33.59
CA ASP A 361 7.65 19.95 -33.95
C ASP A 361 6.58 19.98 -35.05
N ALA A 362 6.16 18.81 -35.56
CA ALA A 362 5.14 18.75 -36.61
C ALA A 362 3.79 19.31 -36.10
N PRO A 363 3.04 20.03 -36.94
CA PRO A 363 1.73 20.54 -36.54
C PRO A 363 0.79 19.44 -36.02
N LEU A 364 -0.03 19.81 -35.05
CA LEU A 364 -1.08 18.93 -34.52
C LEU A 364 -2.23 18.77 -35.53
N GLY A 365 -2.04 17.92 -36.54
CA GLY A 365 -3.13 17.43 -37.41
C GLY A 365 -4.06 16.38 -36.80
N GLU A 366 -5.12 16.04 -37.54
CA GLU A 366 -6.10 15.01 -37.17
C GLU A 366 -5.75 13.64 -37.80
N SER A 367 -4.88 12.88 -37.14
CA SER A 367 -4.67 11.48 -37.49
C SER A 367 -5.54 10.56 -36.62
N PRO A 368 -6.21 9.54 -37.20
CA PRO A 368 -6.93 8.53 -36.42
C PRO A 368 -6.04 7.81 -35.40
N GLU A 369 -4.78 7.55 -35.71
CA GLU A 369 -3.84 6.88 -34.81
C GLU A 369 -3.48 7.77 -33.61
N ARG A 370 -3.26 9.06 -33.86
CA ARG A 370 -3.02 10.06 -32.82
C ARG A 370 -4.20 10.13 -31.85
N ARG A 371 -5.42 10.26 -32.39
CA ARG A 371 -6.65 10.31 -31.58
C ARG A 371 -6.81 9.03 -30.75
N ARG A 372 -6.49 7.85 -31.31
CA ARG A 372 -6.50 6.59 -30.57
C ARG A 372 -5.50 6.58 -29.40
N ARG A 373 -4.27 7.10 -29.58
CA ARG A 373 -3.27 7.17 -28.50
C ARG A 373 -3.70 8.13 -27.39
N TYR A 374 -4.28 9.29 -27.73
CA TYR A 374 -4.80 10.22 -26.72
C TYR A 374 -5.97 9.62 -25.95
N GLU A 375 -6.92 9.01 -26.67
CA GLU A 375 -8.05 8.36 -26.03
C GLU A 375 -7.65 7.18 -25.14
N ALA A 376 -6.61 6.42 -25.50
CA ALA A 376 -6.10 5.38 -24.61
C ALA A 376 -5.63 5.95 -23.26
N VAL A 377 -4.93 7.09 -23.26
CA VAL A 377 -4.53 7.79 -22.03
C VAL A 377 -5.75 8.33 -21.29
N ASN A 378 -6.65 9.04 -21.99
CA ASN A 378 -7.86 9.61 -21.40
C ASN A 378 -8.69 8.53 -20.69
N ARG A 379 -8.97 7.40 -21.36
CA ARG A 379 -9.76 6.30 -20.81
C ARG A 379 -9.07 5.64 -19.62
N GLY A 380 -7.75 5.43 -19.69
CA GLY A 380 -6.97 4.90 -18.57
C GLY A 380 -7.02 5.81 -17.33
N LEU A 381 -6.87 7.12 -17.50
CA LEU A 381 -6.96 8.08 -16.39
C LEU A 381 -8.36 8.13 -15.79
N ARG A 382 -9.40 8.27 -16.62
CA ARG A 382 -10.80 8.28 -16.18
C ARG A 382 -11.14 7.01 -15.40
N ALA A 383 -10.68 5.85 -15.85
CA ALA A 383 -10.91 4.56 -15.19
C ALA A 383 -10.25 4.48 -13.79
N ILE A 384 -9.07 5.07 -13.59
CA ILE A 384 -8.42 5.10 -12.27
C ILE A 384 -9.31 5.82 -11.25
N PHE A 385 -9.80 7.02 -11.58
CA PHE A 385 -10.71 7.77 -10.71
C PHE A 385 -12.06 7.07 -10.56
N ALA A 386 -12.55 6.40 -11.60
CA ALA A 386 -13.79 5.63 -11.54
C ALA A 386 -13.69 4.46 -10.54
N MET A 387 -12.60 3.69 -10.59
CA MET A 387 -12.35 2.58 -9.66
C MET A 387 -12.20 3.07 -8.22
N ALA A 388 -11.51 4.18 -8.02
CA ALA A 388 -11.25 4.71 -6.69
C ALA A 388 -12.51 5.30 -6.03
N SER A 389 -13.45 5.82 -6.81
CA SER A 389 -14.65 6.51 -6.30
C SER A 389 -15.91 5.66 -6.24
N VAL A 390 -15.96 4.49 -6.89
CA VAL A 390 -17.20 3.69 -6.96
C VAL A 390 -17.76 3.31 -5.57
N SER A 391 -16.88 3.01 -4.62
CA SER A 391 -17.29 2.70 -3.24
C SER A 391 -17.89 3.92 -2.54
N GLN A 392 -17.31 5.10 -2.76
CA GLN A 392 -17.81 6.37 -2.25
C GLN A 392 -19.16 6.75 -2.88
N VAL A 393 -19.32 6.53 -4.19
CA VAL A 393 -20.58 6.77 -4.92
C VAL A 393 -21.72 5.98 -4.28
N VAL A 394 -21.47 4.70 -3.97
CA VAL A 394 -22.47 3.85 -3.29
C VAL A 394 -22.67 4.28 -1.83
N SER A 395 -21.60 4.58 -1.08
CA SER A 395 -21.73 4.88 0.34
C SER A 395 -22.39 6.23 0.62
N LYS A 396 -22.21 7.21 -0.27
CA LYS A 396 -22.80 8.56 -0.19
C LYS A 396 -24.12 8.71 -0.97
N ASP A 397 -24.69 7.63 -1.50
CA ASP A 397 -25.92 7.61 -2.32
C ASP A 397 -25.86 8.50 -3.58
N LEU A 398 -24.68 8.69 -4.17
CA LEU A 398 -24.45 9.53 -5.36
C LEU A 398 -24.67 8.75 -6.67
N HIS A 399 -25.72 7.93 -6.72
CA HIS A 399 -25.95 6.96 -7.80
C HIS A 399 -26.11 7.61 -9.19
N GLU A 400 -26.36 8.91 -9.28
CA GLU A 400 -26.33 9.68 -10.52
C GLU A 400 -24.97 9.65 -11.23
N LEU A 401 -23.88 9.38 -10.49
CA LEU A 401 -22.53 9.23 -11.05
C LEU A 401 -22.24 7.82 -11.56
N MET A 402 -23.01 6.81 -11.16
CA MET A 402 -22.77 5.41 -11.55
C MET A 402 -22.69 5.20 -13.08
N PRO A 403 -23.52 5.84 -13.93
CA PRO A 403 -23.37 5.72 -15.37
C PRO A 403 -22.01 6.19 -15.90
N ALA A 404 -21.50 7.33 -15.40
CA ALA A 404 -20.21 7.87 -15.80
C ALA A 404 -19.04 6.98 -15.33
N ILE A 405 -19.15 6.44 -14.11
CA ILE A 405 -18.21 5.44 -13.58
C ILE A 405 -18.18 4.20 -14.46
N CYS A 406 -19.35 3.64 -14.77
CA CYS A 406 -19.47 2.46 -15.62
C CYS A 406 -18.94 2.72 -17.03
N GLN A 407 -19.22 3.89 -17.61
CA GLN A 407 -18.69 4.27 -18.92
C GLN A 407 -17.16 4.31 -18.91
N ALA A 408 -16.55 4.99 -17.93
CA ALA A 408 -15.10 5.08 -17.81
C ALA A 408 -14.43 3.69 -17.66
N LEU A 409 -15.05 2.79 -16.90
CA LEU A 409 -14.56 1.41 -16.76
C LEU A 409 -14.66 0.61 -18.06
N ALA A 410 -15.78 0.71 -18.77
CA ALA A 410 -16.01 -0.02 -20.02
C ALA A 410 -15.11 0.45 -21.16
N GLU A 411 -14.76 1.74 -21.16
CA GLU A 411 -13.92 2.39 -22.15
C GLU A 411 -12.41 2.09 -21.99
N ASP A 412 -11.95 1.65 -20.81
CA ASP A 412 -10.55 1.27 -20.60
C ASP A 412 -10.24 -0.14 -21.13
N GLU A 413 -10.00 -0.20 -22.43
CA GLU A 413 -9.59 -1.41 -23.18
C GLU A 413 -8.20 -1.95 -22.78
N THR A 414 -7.40 -1.15 -22.08
CA THR A 414 -6.03 -1.51 -21.68
C THR A 414 -6.00 -2.21 -20.32
N ARG A 415 -7.03 -2.01 -19.48
CA ARG A 415 -7.10 -2.61 -18.15
C ARG A 415 -7.03 -4.14 -18.23
N ARG A 416 -6.04 -4.71 -17.55
CA ARG A 416 -5.92 -6.18 -17.39
C ARG A 416 -6.48 -6.68 -16.06
N SER A 417 -6.49 -5.83 -15.05
CA SER A 417 -6.85 -6.21 -13.68
C SER A 417 -7.82 -5.21 -13.07
N LEU A 418 -8.85 -5.71 -12.38
CA LEU A 418 -9.85 -4.93 -11.67
C LEU A 418 -10.05 -5.48 -10.25
N ARG A 419 -10.01 -4.59 -9.26
CA ARG A 419 -10.27 -4.92 -7.85
C ARG A 419 -11.30 -3.95 -7.30
N LEU A 420 -12.47 -4.45 -6.92
CA LEU A 420 -13.53 -3.65 -6.30
C LEU A 420 -13.93 -4.26 -4.96
N SER A 421 -14.19 -3.41 -3.97
CA SER A 421 -14.59 -3.84 -2.63
C SER A 421 -15.76 -3.01 -2.12
N PHE A 422 -16.87 -3.69 -1.87
CA PHE A 422 -18.08 -3.15 -1.24
C PHE A 422 -18.36 -3.83 0.11
N ALA A 423 -17.33 -4.44 0.71
CA ALA A 423 -17.43 -5.20 1.95
C ALA A 423 -18.15 -4.44 3.07
N LYS A 424 -19.24 -5.03 3.57
CA LYS A 424 -20.15 -4.51 4.61
C LYS A 424 -20.91 -3.25 4.21
N SER A 425 -21.00 -2.95 2.90
CA SER A 425 -21.84 -1.87 2.42
C SER A 425 -23.31 -2.23 2.66
N LEU A 426 -24.00 -1.37 3.41
CA LEU A 426 -25.43 -1.47 3.63
C LEU A 426 -26.25 -0.90 2.47
N LYS A 427 -25.60 -0.16 1.55
CA LYS A 427 -26.23 0.56 0.44
C LYS A 427 -26.00 -0.08 -0.93
N PHE A 428 -25.03 -1.00 -1.03
CA PHE A 428 -24.73 -1.71 -2.27
C PHE A 428 -25.83 -2.70 -2.62
N ARG A 429 -26.44 -2.54 -3.79
CA ARG A 429 -27.64 -3.27 -4.26
C ARG A 429 -27.37 -4.07 -5.53
N ASP A 430 -28.33 -4.92 -5.87
CA ASP A 430 -28.36 -5.64 -7.15
C ASP A 430 -28.12 -4.73 -8.36
N THR A 431 -28.77 -3.55 -8.39
CA THR A 431 -28.61 -2.59 -9.50
C THR A 431 -27.19 -2.09 -9.67
N ASP A 432 -26.46 -1.91 -8.56
CA ASP A 432 -25.07 -1.45 -8.58
C ASP A 432 -24.15 -2.54 -9.13
N LEU A 433 -24.30 -3.78 -8.63
CA LEU A 433 -23.53 -4.92 -9.15
C LEU A 433 -23.81 -5.15 -10.64
N VAL A 434 -25.08 -5.12 -11.05
CA VAL A 434 -25.48 -5.31 -12.45
C VAL A 434 -24.88 -4.23 -13.36
N ALA A 435 -24.90 -2.96 -12.94
CA ALA A 435 -24.27 -1.88 -13.69
C ALA A 435 -22.76 -2.12 -13.88
N LEU A 436 -22.06 -2.45 -12.79
CA LEU A 436 -20.61 -2.66 -12.79
C LEU A 436 -20.22 -3.89 -13.61
N VAL A 437 -20.93 -5.02 -13.47
CA VAL A 437 -20.57 -6.25 -14.21
C VAL A 437 -20.84 -6.11 -15.71
N ARG A 438 -21.85 -5.33 -16.10
CA ARG A 438 -22.11 -5.00 -17.51
C ARG A 438 -20.99 -4.17 -18.10
N ALA A 439 -20.43 -3.26 -17.31
CA ALA A 439 -19.33 -2.37 -17.64
C ALA A 439 -17.92 -2.99 -17.49
N LEU A 440 -17.79 -4.28 -17.18
CA LEU A 440 -16.48 -4.92 -17.09
C LEU A 440 -15.74 -4.82 -18.43
N PRO A 441 -14.50 -4.28 -18.45
CA PRO A 441 -13.66 -4.30 -19.65
C PRO A 441 -13.19 -5.73 -19.96
N ALA A 442 -12.51 -5.90 -21.10
CA ALA A 442 -11.94 -7.18 -21.53
C ALA A 442 -10.69 -7.57 -20.69
N LEU A 443 -10.91 -7.89 -19.42
CA LEU A 443 -9.87 -8.23 -18.45
C LEU A 443 -9.19 -9.56 -18.82
N THR A 444 -7.86 -9.59 -18.75
CA THR A 444 -7.04 -10.81 -18.97
C THR A 444 -6.20 -11.21 -17.77
N GLY A 445 -5.96 -10.30 -16.83
CA GLY A 445 -5.16 -10.53 -15.63
C GLY A 445 -6.02 -11.05 -14.48
N LEU A 446 -6.64 -10.12 -13.76
CA LEU A 446 -7.32 -10.37 -12.49
C LEU A 446 -8.71 -9.73 -12.44
N LEU A 447 -9.69 -10.47 -11.91
CA LEU A 447 -10.94 -9.90 -11.41
C LEU A 447 -11.11 -10.24 -9.93
N ARG A 448 -11.20 -9.22 -9.09
CA ARG A 448 -11.52 -9.37 -7.67
C ARG A 448 -12.74 -8.54 -7.29
N LEU A 449 -13.76 -9.22 -6.78
CA LEU A 449 -14.96 -8.61 -6.23
C LEU A 449 -15.13 -9.04 -4.77
N ASP A 450 -14.90 -8.09 -3.85
CA ASP A 450 -15.20 -8.27 -2.43
C ASP A 450 -16.60 -7.73 -2.13
N LEU A 451 -17.57 -8.63 -2.05
CA LEU A 451 -19.00 -8.34 -1.86
C LEU A 451 -19.48 -8.81 -0.48
N ARG A 452 -18.57 -8.98 0.47
CA ARG A 452 -18.87 -9.53 1.79
C ARG A 452 -19.95 -8.73 2.50
N SER A 453 -20.92 -9.42 3.08
CA SER A 453 -21.98 -8.83 3.90
C SER A 453 -22.75 -7.73 3.17
N CYS A 454 -22.81 -7.79 1.83
CA CYS A 454 -23.72 -6.98 1.03
C CYS A 454 -25.11 -7.64 1.08
N HIS A 455 -25.88 -7.32 2.13
CA HIS A 455 -27.14 -8.00 2.43
C HIS A 455 -28.27 -7.73 1.43
N GLN A 456 -28.15 -6.69 0.58
CA GLN A 456 -29.11 -6.37 -0.46
C GLN A 456 -28.83 -7.08 -1.80
N LEU A 457 -27.85 -8.00 -1.84
CA LEU A 457 -27.61 -8.83 -3.02
C LEU A 457 -28.51 -10.07 -3.04
N SER A 458 -29.08 -10.33 -4.20
CA SER A 458 -29.87 -11.52 -4.50
C SER A 458 -29.24 -12.36 -5.61
N ASP A 459 -29.81 -13.55 -5.86
CA ASP A 459 -29.38 -14.40 -6.96
C ASP A 459 -29.43 -13.68 -8.31
N ALA A 460 -30.37 -12.76 -8.53
CA ALA A 460 -30.54 -12.07 -9.81
C ALA A 460 -29.29 -11.30 -10.25
N ALA A 461 -28.64 -10.55 -9.34
CA ALA A 461 -27.43 -9.82 -9.68
C ALA A 461 -26.21 -10.73 -9.87
N VAL A 462 -26.13 -11.83 -9.13
CA VAL A 462 -25.03 -12.80 -9.27
C VAL A 462 -25.17 -13.65 -10.53
N LEU A 463 -26.40 -13.87 -11.03
CA LEU A 463 -26.65 -14.46 -12.35
C LEU A 463 -26.11 -13.55 -13.48
N GLU A 464 -26.32 -12.23 -13.37
CA GLU A 464 -25.74 -11.26 -14.32
C GLU A 464 -24.21 -11.24 -14.24
N LEU A 465 -23.62 -11.31 -13.04
CA LEU A 465 -22.17 -11.49 -12.87
C LEU A 465 -21.70 -12.77 -13.57
N ALA A 466 -22.36 -13.90 -13.36
CA ALA A 466 -22.00 -15.17 -13.98
C ALA A 466 -22.08 -15.10 -15.52
N GLY A 467 -23.04 -14.34 -16.07
CA GLY A 467 -23.10 -14.06 -17.51
C GLY A 467 -21.96 -13.18 -18.00
N ALA A 468 -21.63 -12.13 -17.24
CA ALA A 468 -20.55 -11.20 -17.56
C ALA A 468 -19.17 -11.87 -17.55
N LEU A 469 -18.94 -12.86 -16.68
CA LEU A 469 -17.68 -13.60 -16.60
C LEU A 469 -17.30 -14.22 -17.95
N LYS A 470 -18.27 -14.65 -18.78
CA LYS A 470 -18.02 -15.20 -20.13
C LYS A 470 -17.21 -14.29 -21.06
N ARG A 471 -17.20 -12.99 -20.78
CA ARG A 471 -16.54 -11.95 -21.60
C ARG A 471 -15.11 -11.67 -21.15
N VAL A 472 -14.71 -12.10 -19.97
CA VAL A 472 -13.36 -11.90 -19.44
C VAL A 472 -12.51 -13.15 -19.65
N LYS A 473 -11.19 -12.99 -19.78
CA LYS A 473 -10.23 -14.09 -19.94
C LYS A 473 -9.18 -14.03 -18.84
N VAL A 474 -9.65 -13.89 -17.60
CA VAL A 474 -8.79 -13.67 -16.44
C VAL A 474 -7.98 -14.92 -16.08
N THR A 475 -6.73 -14.71 -15.67
CA THR A 475 -5.87 -15.74 -15.06
C THR A 475 -6.07 -15.85 -13.55
N ALA A 476 -6.75 -14.88 -12.94
CA ALA A 476 -7.02 -14.86 -11.51
C ALA A 476 -8.43 -14.34 -11.22
N LEU A 477 -9.21 -15.09 -10.44
CA LEU A 477 -10.60 -14.77 -10.09
C LEU A 477 -10.82 -14.91 -8.58
N PHE A 478 -11.26 -13.82 -7.96
CA PHE A 478 -11.55 -13.76 -6.52
C PHE A 478 -12.97 -13.23 -6.32
N LEU A 479 -13.83 -14.08 -5.78
CA LEU A 479 -15.23 -13.74 -5.49
C LEU A 479 -15.53 -13.99 -4.02
N ASP A 480 -15.83 -12.92 -3.29
CA ASP A 480 -16.16 -13.01 -1.86
C ASP A 480 -17.61 -12.62 -1.58
N PHE A 481 -18.41 -13.62 -1.22
CA PHE A 481 -19.82 -13.51 -0.87
C PHE A 481 -20.10 -13.79 0.61
N PHE A 482 -19.08 -13.71 1.49
CA PHE A 482 -19.27 -14.05 2.89
C PHE A 482 -20.43 -13.27 3.53
N MET A 483 -21.40 -14.00 4.11
CA MET A 483 -22.62 -13.47 4.73
C MET A 483 -23.61 -12.73 3.81
N CYS A 484 -23.62 -13.01 2.51
CA CYS A 484 -24.65 -12.52 1.57
C CYS A 484 -25.92 -13.39 1.61
N ALA A 485 -26.73 -13.25 2.66
CA ALA A 485 -27.86 -14.14 2.98
C ALA A 485 -28.96 -14.30 1.89
N GLY A 486 -28.99 -13.41 0.88
CA GLY A 486 -29.89 -13.48 -0.26
C GLY A 486 -29.50 -14.53 -1.31
N LEU A 487 -28.26 -15.04 -1.26
CA LEU A 487 -27.73 -15.97 -2.26
C LEU A 487 -28.04 -17.43 -1.95
N THR A 488 -28.30 -18.21 -3.01
CA THR A 488 -28.62 -19.65 -2.95
C THR A 488 -27.75 -20.47 -3.91
N ASP A 489 -28.01 -21.77 -3.99
CA ASP A 489 -27.38 -22.67 -4.95
C ASP A 489 -27.53 -22.17 -6.40
N LEU A 490 -28.66 -21.54 -6.74
CA LEU A 490 -28.97 -21.08 -8.10
C LEU A 490 -27.87 -20.17 -8.66
N SER A 491 -27.50 -19.11 -7.94
CA SER A 491 -26.52 -18.16 -8.44
C SER A 491 -25.10 -18.67 -8.34
N ILE A 492 -24.75 -19.36 -7.23
CA ILE A 492 -23.41 -19.89 -7.01
C ILE A 492 -23.08 -21.00 -8.04
N ALA A 493 -24.01 -21.91 -8.32
CA ALA A 493 -23.84 -22.93 -9.35
C ALA A 493 -23.68 -22.31 -10.75
N GLN A 494 -24.41 -21.23 -11.04
CA GLN A 494 -24.36 -20.58 -12.35
C GLN A 494 -23.00 -19.93 -12.65
N ILE A 495 -22.29 -19.45 -11.63
CA ILE A 495 -20.90 -18.95 -11.76
C ILE A 495 -20.02 -20.06 -12.38
N PHE A 496 -20.13 -21.30 -11.88
CA PHE A 496 -19.33 -22.42 -12.35
C PHE A 496 -19.81 -23.00 -13.68
N ALA A 497 -21.12 -23.04 -13.92
CA ALA A 497 -21.68 -23.51 -15.19
C ALA A 497 -21.15 -22.72 -16.40
N ASN A 498 -20.73 -21.47 -16.19
CA ASN A 498 -20.19 -20.61 -17.22
C ASN A 498 -18.65 -20.63 -17.35
N SER A 499 -17.95 -21.50 -16.62
CA SER A 499 -16.47 -21.49 -16.48
C SER A 499 -15.67 -22.01 -17.68
N GLN A 500 -16.30 -22.47 -18.77
CA GLN A 500 -15.64 -23.11 -19.92
C GLN A 500 -14.53 -22.27 -20.59
N HIS A 501 -14.51 -20.96 -20.36
CA HIS A 501 -13.54 -20.02 -20.90
C HIS A 501 -12.34 -19.77 -19.96
N LEU A 502 -12.36 -20.27 -18.73
CA LEU A 502 -11.36 -20.02 -17.68
C LEU A 502 -10.17 -20.99 -17.75
N THR A 503 -9.75 -21.38 -18.94
CA THR A 503 -8.74 -22.43 -19.16
C THR A 503 -7.32 -22.01 -18.73
N ASP A 504 -7.02 -20.72 -18.79
CA ASP A 504 -5.75 -20.14 -18.36
C ASP A 504 -5.71 -19.75 -16.87
N MET A 505 -6.68 -20.21 -16.07
CA MET A 505 -6.79 -19.87 -14.65
C MET A 505 -5.60 -20.37 -13.84
N ARG A 506 -4.99 -19.46 -13.08
CA ARG A 506 -3.87 -19.69 -12.16
C ARG A 506 -4.25 -19.53 -10.71
N GLU A 507 -5.17 -18.61 -10.41
CA GLU A 507 -5.62 -18.34 -9.04
C GLU A 507 -7.15 -18.29 -8.97
N PHE A 508 -7.73 -19.16 -8.15
CA PHE A 508 -9.18 -19.22 -7.96
C PHE A 508 -9.52 -19.16 -6.47
N ASP A 509 -10.23 -18.11 -6.07
CA ASP A 509 -10.67 -17.87 -4.70
C ASP A 509 -12.18 -17.64 -4.68
N LEU A 510 -12.87 -18.51 -3.95
CA LEU A 510 -14.30 -18.41 -3.71
C LEU A 510 -14.57 -18.49 -2.22
N ASN A 511 -15.19 -17.44 -1.70
CA ASN A 511 -15.66 -17.40 -0.33
C ASN A 511 -17.18 -17.31 -0.27
N VAL A 512 -17.82 -18.42 0.10
CA VAL A 512 -19.29 -18.55 0.29
C VAL A 512 -19.64 -18.79 1.76
N ARG A 513 -18.75 -18.39 2.68
CA ARG A 513 -18.96 -18.62 4.11
C ARG A 513 -20.24 -17.96 4.59
N GLY A 514 -21.01 -18.69 5.41
CA GLY A 514 -22.25 -18.19 6.00
C GLY A 514 -23.44 -18.10 5.04
N LEU A 515 -23.29 -18.57 3.79
CA LEU A 515 -24.42 -18.74 2.88
C LEU A 515 -25.21 -20.00 3.26
N VAL A 516 -26.06 -19.88 4.28
CA VAL A 516 -26.79 -21.02 4.87
C VAL A 516 -27.78 -21.72 3.93
N LYS A 517 -28.10 -21.10 2.78
CA LYS A 517 -28.94 -21.66 1.72
C LYS A 517 -28.14 -22.38 0.63
N VAL A 518 -26.81 -22.33 0.69
CA VAL A 518 -25.92 -23.05 -0.22
C VAL A 518 -25.69 -24.46 0.32
N THR A 519 -25.98 -25.45 -0.51
CA THR A 519 -25.98 -26.89 -0.22
C THR A 519 -24.99 -27.63 -1.12
N ALA A 520 -25.00 -28.97 -1.08
CA ALA A 520 -24.17 -29.82 -1.93
C ALA A 520 -24.42 -29.65 -3.44
N GLU A 521 -25.54 -29.05 -3.86
CA GLU A 521 -25.90 -28.86 -5.27
C GLU A 521 -24.91 -27.99 -6.06
N VAL A 522 -24.12 -27.13 -5.38
CA VAL A 522 -23.08 -26.32 -6.06
C VAL A 522 -21.82 -27.10 -6.40
N ILE A 523 -21.63 -28.28 -5.80
CA ILE A 523 -20.40 -29.05 -5.93
C ILE A 523 -20.21 -29.65 -7.33
N PRO A 524 -21.21 -30.30 -7.97
CA PRO A 524 -21.02 -30.84 -9.32
C PRO A 524 -20.66 -29.78 -10.37
N PRO A 525 -21.31 -28.59 -10.42
CA PRO A 525 -20.88 -27.50 -11.30
C PRO A 525 -19.47 -27.00 -10.98
N LEU A 526 -19.10 -26.90 -9.69
CA LEU A 526 -17.75 -26.52 -9.28
C LEU A 526 -16.68 -27.53 -9.75
N ILE A 527 -16.96 -28.83 -9.65
CA ILE A 527 -16.06 -29.88 -10.15
C ILE A 527 -15.84 -29.69 -11.64
N SER A 528 -16.92 -29.50 -12.41
CA SER A 528 -16.84 -29.27 -13.86
C SER A 528 -15.98 -28.04 -14.18
N ALA A 529 -16.04 -27.01 -13.34
CA ALA A 529 -15.21 -25.81 -13.47
C ALA A 529 -13.73 -26.08 -13.15
N LEU A 530 -13.41 -26.85 -12.11
CA LEU A 530 -12.03 -27.17 -11.76
C LEU A 530 -11.35 -28.07 -12.80
N GLU A 531 -12.11 -28.94 -13.46
CA GLU A 531 -11.60 -29.80 -14.54
C GLU A 531 -11.11 -29.01 -15.76
N VAL A 532 -11.69 -27.83 -16.02
CA VAL A 532 -11.25 -26.94 -17.11
C VAL A 532 -10.12 -25.99 -16.70
N MET A 533 -9.63 -26.05 -15.45
CA MET A 533 -8.56 -25.18 -14.92
C MET A 533 -7.28 -25.95 -14.57
N PRO A 534 -6.62 -26.64 -15.53
CA PRO A 534 -5.48 -27.51 -15.21
C PRO A 534 -4.23 -26.75 -14.75
N LEU A 535 -4.12 -25.45 -15.06
CA LEU A 535 -2.96 -24.60 -14.76
C LEU A 535 -3.02 -23.95 -13.37
N LEU A 536 -3.98 -24.33 -12.53
CA LEU A 536 -4.24 -23.70 -11.25
C LEU A 536 -3.05 -23.88 -10.29
N ARG A 537 -2.53 -22.76 -9.78
CA ARG A 537 -1.45 -22.69 -8.77
C ARG A 537 -1.98 -22.38 -7.38
N LYS A 538 -3.10 -21.63 -7.29
CA LYS A 538 -3.73 -21.30 -6.00
C LYS A 538 -5.23 -21.61 -6.05
N LEU A 539 -5.68 -22.42 -5.09
CA LEU A 539 -7.09 -22.76 -4.89
C LEU A 539 -7.49 -22.41 -3.46
N HIS A 540 -8.47 -21.52 -3.32
CA HIS A 540 -9.08 -21.20 -2.04
C HIS A 540 -10.60 -21.37 -2.14
N LEU A 541 -11.13 -22.32 -1.38
CA LEU A 541 -12.57 -22.58 -1.29
C LEU A 541 -13.01 -22.51 0.17
N ASN A 542 -13.92 -21.59 0.47
CA ASN A 542 -14.43 -21.40 1.81
C ASN A 542 -15.94 -21.65 1.89
N PHE A 543 -16.28 -22.86 2.34
CA PHE A 543 -17.65 -23.37 2.54
C PHE A 543 -18.10 -23.29 4.00
N CYS A 544 -17.37 -22.61 4.88
CA CYS A 544 -17.72 -22.55 6.30
C CYS A 544 -19.18 -22.13 6.53
N LYS A 545 -19.90 -22.78 7.43
CA LYS A 545 -21.32 -22.48 7.75
C LYS A 545 -22.25 -22.54 6.53
N THR A 546 -21.96 -23.40 5.56
CA THR A 546 -22.91 -23.80 4.49
C THR A 546 -23.43 -25.22 4.78
N ARG A 547 -24.34 -25.74 3.95
CA ARG A 547 -24.96 -27.07 4.14
C ARG A 547 -24.29 -28.16 3.28
N GLN A 548 -22.96 -28.20 3.28
CA GLN A 548 -22.23 -29.30 2.62
C GLN A 548 -22.33 -30.59 3.43
N ASN A 549 -22.31 -31.73 2.73
CA ASN A 549 -22.26 -33.07 3.32
C ASN A 549 -20.95 -33.80 2.95
N ASP A 550 -20.64 -34.90 3.64
CA ASP A 550 -19.37 -35.63 3.49
C ASP A 550 -19.19 -36.20 2.09
N GLU A 551 -20.27 -36.67 1.46
CA GLU A 551 -20.24 -37.23 0.10
C GLU A 551 -19.82 -36.16 -0.92
N ALA A 552 -20.49 -35.02 -0.93
CA ALA A 552 -20.18 -33.93 -1.85
C ALA A 552 -18.77 -33.37 -1.61
N ALA A 553 -18.38 -33.16 -0.35
CA ALA A 553 -17.02 -32.74 -0.01
C ALA A 553 -15.97 -33.77 -0.49
N THR A 554 -16.25 -35.07 -0.32
CA THR A 554 -15.39 -36.16 -0.80
C THR A 554 -15.20 -36.12 -2.32
N VAL A 555 -16.28 -35.95 -3.08
CA VAL A 555 -16.19 -35.88 -4.55
C VAL A 555 -15.39 -34.65 -4.99
N LEU A 556 -15.66 -33.46 -4.41
CA LEU A 556 -14.88 -32.25 -4.68
C LEU A 556 -13.38 -32.47 -4.43
N ILE A 557 -13.04 -33.02 -3.26
CA ILE A 557 -11.66 -33.24 -2.84
C ILE A 557 -10.94 -34.23 -3.76
N ARG A 558 -11.63 -35.26 -4.25
CA ARG A 558 -11.06 -36.20 -5.23
C ARG A 558 -10.70 -35.55 -6.55
N THR A 559 -11.38 -34.47 -6.95
CA THR A 559 -11.02 -33.71 -8.15
C THR A 559 -9.73 -32.91 -7.95
N VAL A 560 -9.46 -32.42 -6.74
CA VAL A 560 -8.28 -31.59 -6.43
C VAL A 560 -6.96 -32.31 -6.78
N LYS A 561 -6.88 -33.64 -6.69
CA LYS A 561 -5.67 -34.41 -7.03
C LYS A 561 -5.20 -34.23 -8.48
N HIS A 562 -6.09 -33.81 -9.37
CA HIS A 562 -5.78 -33.57 -10.78
C HIS A 562 -5.11 -32.21 -11.02
N LEU A 563 -5.15 -31.29 -10.05
CA LEU A 563 -4.55 -29.96 -10.11
C LEU A 563 -3.05 -30.02 -9.77
N ARG A 564 -2.26 -30.68 -10.62
CA ARG A 564 -0.85 -31.00 -10.33
C ARG A 564 0.09 -29.79 -10.20
N HIS A 565 -0.33 -28.62 -10.69
CA HIS A 565 0.42 -27.37 -10.59
C HIS A 565 0.13 -26.58 -9.31
N LEU A 566 -0.69 -27.13 -8.41
CA LEU A 566 -1.13 -26.42 -7.21
C LEU A 566 0.01 -26.24 -6.21
N GLU A 567 0.25 -24.98 -5.84
CA GLU A 567 1.25 -24.55 -4.86
C GLU A 567 0.61 -24.13 -3.53
N ILE A 568 -0.62 -23.63 -3.59
CA ILE A 568 -1.38 -23.20 -2.41
C ILE A 568 -2.78 -23.81 -2.46
N LEU A 569 -3.13 -24.56 -1.42
CA LEU A 569 -4.45 -25.15 -1.22
C LEU A 569 -5.05 -24.66 0.10
N ARG A 570 -6.20 -24.00 0.02
CA ARG A 570 -6.93 -23.56 1.21
C ARG A 570 -8.38 -24.06 1.14
N LEU A 571 -8.73 -24.99 2.02
CA LEU A 571 -10.05 -25.60 2.08
C LEU A 571 -10.65 -25.39 3.47
N TYR A 572 -11.86 -24.82 3.50
CA TYR A 572 -12.55 -24.55 4.75
C TYR A 572 -13.96 -25.13 4.78
N PHE A 573 -14.21 -26.03 5.73
CA PHE A 573 -15.49 -26.66 6.02
C PHE A 573 -15.95 -26.41 7.46
N THR A 574 -15.43 -25.38 8.13
CA THR A 574 -15.77 -25.11 9.54
C THR A 574 -17.29 -24.97 9.74
N GLU A 575 -17.82 -25.63 10.78
CA GLU A 575 -19.25 -25.69 11.08
C GLU A 575 -20.12 -26.33 9.97
N CYS A 576 -19.53 -27.12 9.06
CA CYS A 576 -20.26 -28.04 8.19
C CYS A 576 -20.35 -29.40 8.87
N SER A 577 -21.28 -29.57 9.81
CA SER A 577 -21.35 -30.76 10.68
C SER A 577 -21.55 -32.08 9.96
N LEU A 578 -22.04 -32.05 8.71
CA LEU A 578 -22.24 -33.24 7.88
C LEU A 578 -21.00 -33.61 7.06
N VAL A 579 -19.94 -32.79 7.04
CA VAL A 579 -18.63 -33.16 6.51
C VAL A 579 -17.89 -33.92 7.60
N GLY A 580 -17.25 -35.03 7.27
CA GLY A 580 -16.70 -35.96 8.24
C GLY A 580 -15.45 -36.67 7.75
N SER A 581 -15.34 -37.95 8.13
CA SER A 581 -14.10 -38.72 7.95
C SER A 581 -13.85 -39.16 6.52
N GLN A 582 -14.87 -39.29 5.65
CA GLN A 582 -14.65 -39.68 4.25
C GLN A 582 -13.96 -38.56 3.48
N ALA A 583 -14.41 -37.32 3.66
CA ALA A 583 -13.78 -36.16 3.03
C ALA A 583 -12.33 -35.97 3.50
N ALA A 584 -12.07 -36.13 4.80
CA ALA A 584 -10.72 -36.01 5.36
C ALA A 584 -9.78 -37.12 4.86
N ALA A 585 -10.26 -38.37 4.77
CA ALA A 585 -9.48 -39.47 4.22
C ALA A 585 -9.19 -39.27 2.72
N ALA A 586 -10.20 -38.89 1.93
CA ALA A 586 -10.02 -38.56 0.52
C ALA A 586 -9.06 -37.39 0.31
N LEU A 587 -9.02 -36.44 1.25
CA LEU A 587 -8.06 -35.35 1.21
C LEU A 587 -6.63 -35.84 1.42
N GLY A 588 -6.42 -36.80 2.32
CA GLY A 588 -5.14 -37.51 2.45
C GLY A 588 -4.70 -38.10 1.11
N ASP A 589 -5.58 -38.88 0.47
CA ASP A 589 -5.28 -39.48 -0.83
C ASP A 589 -4.95 -38.42 -1.89
N SER A 590 -5.74 -37.35 -1.98
CA SER A 590 -5.50 -36.26 -2.94
C SER A 590 -4.20 -35.51 -2.68
N LEU A 591 -3.85 -35.21 -1.42
CA LEU A 591 -2.63 -34.50 -1.05
C LEU A 591 -1.37 -35.28 -1.45
N SER A 592 -1.42 -36.62 -1.44
CA SER A 592 -0.28 -37.46 -1.83
C SER A 592 0.17 -37.27 -3.28
N GLU A 593 -0.73 -36.80 -4.15
CA GLU A 593 -0.47 -36.49 -5.55
C GLU A 593 0.05 -35.05 -5.76
N LEU A 594 -0.16 -34.14 -4.79
CA LEU A 594 0.13 -32.71 -4.89
C LEU A 594 1.53 -32.38 -4.37
N ARG A 595 2.56 -32.96 -4.98
CA ARG A 595 3.96 -32.82 -4.51
C ARG A 595 4.51 -31.40 -4.61
N GLY A 596 3.94 -30.55 -5.46
CA GLY A 596 4.33 -29.14 -5.62
C GLY A 596 3.77 -28.21 -4.53
N LEU A 597 2.96 -28.72 -3.60
CA LEU A 597 2.27 -27.89 -2.62
C LEU A 597 3.26 -27.29 -1.61
N THR A 598 3.28 -25.96 -1.54
CA THR A 598 4.13 -25.18 -0.63
C THR A 598 3.38 -24.67 0.59
N GLU A 599 2.06 -24.49 0.45
CA GLU A 599 1.18 -24.06 1.53
C GLU A 599 -0.15 -24.82 1.51
N ALA A 600 -0.57 -25.30 2.68
CA ALA A 600 -1.86 -25.93 2.89
C ALA A 600 -2.58 -25.35 4.12
N ILE A 601 -3.82 -24.91 3.95
CA ILE A 601 -4.72 -24.55 5.05
C ILE A 601 -5.97 -25.43 4.99
N LEU A 602 -6.12 -26.31 5.98
CA LEU A 602 -7.18 -27.31 6.04
C LEU A 602 -8.00 -27.08 7.32
N CYS A 603 -9.24 -26.63 7.17
CA CYS A 603 -10.10 -26.30 8.29
C CYS A 603 -11.34 -27.20 8.34
N PHE A 604 -11.37 -28.09 9.32
CA PHE A 604 -12.46 -29.01 9.63
C PHE A 604 -13.02 -28.76 11.05
N ALA A 605 -12.92 -27.53 11.56
CA ALA A 605 -13.42 -27.21 12.89
C ALA A 605 -14.95 -27.41 12.99
N HIS A 606 -15.42 -27.99 14.09
CA HIS A 606 -16.84 -28.32 14.32
C HIS A 606 -17.48 -29.18 13.21
N THR A 607 -16.72 -30.12 12.64
CA THR A 607 -17.20 -31.12 11.68
C THR A 607 -17.36 -32.49 12.34
N GLY A 608 -17.89 -33.47 11.59
CA GLY A 608 -17.98 -34.87 11.99
C GLY A 608 -16.66 -35.65 11.83
N LEU A 609 -15.52 -34.98 11.94
CA LEU A 609 -14.20 -35.60 11.81
C LEU A 609 -13.90 -36.52 13.00
N THR A 610 -13.55 -37.77 12.69
CA THR A 610 -13.17 -38.82 13.64
C THR A 610 -11.71 -39.24 13.44
N ASP A 611 -11.18 -40.06 14.35
CA ASP A 611 -9.82 -40.60 14.25
C ASP A 611 -9.54 -41.28 12.91
N ALA A 612 -10.50 -42.05 12.37
CA ALA A 612 -10.34 -42.71 11.07
C ALA A 612 -10.08 -41.70 9.93
N GLY A 613 -10.78 -40.56 9.95
CA GLY A 613 -10.60 -39.49 8.98
C GLY A 613 -9.25 -38.79 9.14
N LEU A 614 -8.84 -38.50 10.39
CA LEU A 614 -7.54 -37.88 10.66
C LEU A 614 -6.38 -38.80 10.29
N LEU A 615 -6.48 -40.10 10.57
CA LEU A 615 -5.49 -41.10 10.16
C LEU A 615 -5.40 -41.19 8.63
N GLY A 616 -6.53 -41.14 7.93
CA GLY A 616 -6.56 -41.05 6.47
C GLY A 616 -5.83 -39.81 5.96
N LEU A 617 -6.12 -38.64 6.53
CA LEU A 617 -5.44 -37.39 6.21
C LEU A 617 -3.92 -37.46 6.44
N CYS A 618 -3.48 -38.07 7.55
CA CYS A 618 -2.05 -38.22 7.88
C CYS A 618 -1.26 -39.01 6.82
N ARG A 619 -1.87 -40.03 6.20
CA ARG A 619 -1.23 -40.81 5.11
C ARG A 619 -0.81 -39.91 3.94
N GLY A 620 -1.61 -38.90 3.63
CA GLY A 620 -1.32 -37.91 2.60
C GLY A 620 -0.36 -36.81 3.03
N LEU A 621 -0.54 -36.29 4.25
CA LEU A 621 0.28 -35.19 4.76
C LEU A 621 1.77 -35.54 4.76
N GLY A 622 2.14 -36.78 5.07
CA GLY A 622 3.53 -37.24 5.05
C GLY A 622 4.21 -37.16 3.67
N ALA A 623 3.46 -37.07 2.58
CA ALA A 623 4.00 -36.92 1.23
C ALA A 623 4.38 -35.48 0.86
N LEU A 624 3.95 -34.49 1.65
CA LEU A 624 4.12 -33.05 1.36
C LEU A 624 5.51 -32.53 1.76
N GLN A 625 6.57 -33.15 1.25
CA GLN A 625 7.97 -32.87 1.63
C GLN A 625 8.44 -31.45 1.26
N HIS A 626 7.77 -30.79 0.32
CA HIS A 626 8.05 -29.42 -0.09
C HIS A 626 7.14 -28.37 0.56
N CYS A 627 6.19 -28.80 1.40
CA CYS A 627 5.31 -27.89 2.11
C CYS A 627 6.10 -27.13 3.17
N ARG A 628 5.97 -25.79 3.14
CA ARG A 628 6.64 -24.88 4.07
C ARG A 628 5.68 -24.32 5.10
N ARG A 629 4.40 -24.16 4.75
CA ARG A 629 3.38 -23.57 5.62
C ARG A 629 2.18 -24.47 5.72
N LEU A 630 1.91 -24.99 6.91
CA LEU A 630 0.78 -25.87 7.15
C LEU A 630 -0.09 -25.31 8.27
N THR A 631 -1.39 -25.16 7.99
CA THR A 631 -2.40 -24.80 9.00
C THR A 631 -3.47 -25.88 9.05
N LEU A 632 -3.64 -26.50 10.21
CA LEU A 632 -4.65 -27.51 10.47
C LEU A 632 -5.58 -27.02 11.59
N ARG A 633 -6.87 -26.91 11.31
CA ARG A 633 -7.87 -26.51 12.32
C ARG A 633 -8.91 -27.60 12.50
N PHE A 634 -8.85 -28.28 13.63
CA PHE A 634 -9.79 -29.33 14.05
C PHE A 634 -10.54 -28.96 15.33
N HIS A 635 -10.54 -27.67 15.70
CA HIS A 635 -11.27 -27.14 16.84
C HIS A 635 -12.68 -27.71 16.95
N GLY A 636 -13.04 -28.28 18.10
CA GLY A 636 -14.38 -28.75 18.40
C GLY A 636 -14.79 -30.03 17.65
N CYS A 637 -13.86 -30.76 17.03
CA CYS A 637 -14.11 -32.13 16.57
C CYS A 637 -14.19 -33.04 17.78
N ARG A 638 -15.38 -33.60 18.05
CA ARG A 638 -15.69 -34.27 19.32
C ARG A 638 -15.23 -35.72 19.39
N GLU A 639 -14.89 -36.31 18.25
CA GLU A 639 -14.54 -37.73 18.10
C GLU A 639 -13.04 -37.94 17.80
N LEU A 640 -12.22 -36.90 18.00
CA LEU A 640 -10.77 -37.01 17.95
C LEU A 640 -10.22 -37.41 19.32
N THR A 641 -9.42 -38.47 19.33
CA THR A 641 -8.73 -38.98 20.53
C THR A 641 -7.22 -38.73 20.46
N ASP A 642 -6.53 -39.06 21.55
CA ASP A 642 -5.07 -38.93 21.64
C ASP A 642 -4.33 -39.86 20.66
N GLU A 643 -4.94 -40.97 20.22
CA GLU A 643 -4.31 -41.95 19.32
C GLU A 643 -4.04 -41.36 17.93
N SER A 644 -5.05 -40.74 17.32
CA SER A 644 -4.92 -40.13 15.99
C SER A 644 -4.01 -38.89 16.02
N LEU A 645 -4.00 -38.15 17.13
CA LEU A 645 -3.08 -37.02 17.32
C LEU A 645 -1.63 -37.44 17.46
N TRP A 646 -1.36 -38.59 18.08
CA TRP A 646 -0.01 -39.14 18.14
C TRP A 646 0.52 -39.41 16.72
N VAL A 647 -0.29 -40.04 15.88
CA VAL A 647 0.06 -40.30 14.47
C VAL A 647 0.24 -39.01 13.68
N LEU A 648 -0.62 -38.01 13.91
CA LEU A 648 -0.45 -36.68 13.32
C LEU A 648 0.90 -36.06 13.74
N GLY A 649 1.25 -36.11 15.02
CA GLY A 649 2.53 -35.59 15.52
C GLY A 649 3.74 -36.24 14.87
N GLU A 650 3.75 -37.58 14.74
CA GLU A 650 4.82 -38.31 14.05
C GLU A 650 4.88 -37.97 12.55
N THR A 651 3.72 -37.83 11.90
CA THR A 651 3.64 -37.42 10.50
C THR A 651 4.23 -36.03 10.29
N LEU A 652 3.86 -35.07 11.14
CA LEU A 652 4.34 -33.68 11.08
C LEU A 652 5.84 -33.57 11.36
N ARG A 653 6.41 -34.42 12.23
CA ARG A 653 7.86 -34.48 12.48
C ARG A 653 8.65 -34.84 11.22
N GLY A 654 8.05 -35.59 10.30
CA GLY A 654 8.65 -35.96 9.02
C GLY A 654 8.63 -34.86 7.95
N LEU A 655 8.09 -33.67 8.24
CA LEU A 655 7.97 -32.56 7.28
C LEU A 655 8.97 -31.43 7.58
N SER A 656 9.44 -30.76 6.53
CA SER A 656 10.35 -29.60 6.63
C SER A 656 9.59 -28.28 6.65
N LEU A 657 8.67 -28.12 7.61
CA LEU A 657 7.84 -26.93 7.74
C LEU A 657 8.65 -25.73 8.26
N GLN A 658 8.39 -24.56 7.68
CA GLN A 658 8.82 -23.26 8.21
C GLN A 658 7.79 -22.71 9.20
N LYS A 659 6.50 -22.94 8.94
CA LYS A 659 5.40 -22.47 9.80
C LYS A 659 4.33 -23.56 9.95
N LEU A 660 4.01 -23.88 11.19
CA LEU A 660 2.92 -24.79 11.55
C LEU A 660 1.92 -24.07 12.46
N SER A 661 0.64 -24.09 12.10
CA SER A 661 -0.47 -23.68 12.96
C SER A 661 -1.41 -24.85 13.15
N LEU A 662 -1.61 -25.28 14.40
CA LEU A 662 -2.48 -26.39 14.75
C LEU A 662 -3.50 -25.92 15.80
N ASP A 663 -4.80 -26.07 15.52
CA ASP A 663 -5.88 -25.74 16.45
C ASP A 663 -6.72 -26.98 16.76
N LEU A 664 -6.62 -27.44 18.01
CA LEU A 664 -7.32 -28.60 18.57
C LEU A 664 -8.24 -28.20 19.73
N GLY A 665 -8.56 -26.91 19.87
CA GLY A 665 -9.35 -26.42 21.00
C GLY A 665 -10.72 -27.09 21.07
N LYS A 666 -11.25 -27.34 22.28
CA LYS A 666 -12.58 -27.92 22.50
C LYS A 666 -12.83 -29.32 21.89
N CYS A 667 -11.80 -30.08 21.53
CA CYS A 667 -11.94 -31.50 21.23
C CYS A 667 -12.16 -32.28 22.53
N ALA A 668 -13.37 -32.81 22.72
CA ALA A 668 -13.85 -33.29 24.01
C ALA A 668 -13.15 -34.58 24.51
N GLN A 669 -12.64 -35.40 23.60
CA GLN A 669 -12.01 -36.69 23.91
C GLN A 669 -10.49 -36.61 24.04
N LEU A 670 -9.89 -35.43 23.88
CA LEU A 670 -8.46 -35.24 24.09
C LEU A 670 -8.15 -35.14 25.57
N SER A 671 -7.08 -35.80 26.01
CA SER A 671 -6.63 -35.65 27.39
C SER A 671 -6.25 -34.20 27.68
N LYS A 672 -6.55 -33.70 28.89
CA LYS A 672 -6.22 -32.32 29.31
C LYS A 672 -4.72 -32.00 29.15
N GLY A 673 -3.86 -33.03 29.19
CA GLY A 673 -2.43 -32.94 28.92
C GLY A 673 -2.12 -32.64 27.46
N LEU A 674 -2.65 -33.41 26.50
CA LEU A 674 -2.46 -33.17 25.07
C LEU A 674 -3.18 -31.90 24.57
N ALA A 675 -4.37 -31.62 25.08
CA ALA A 675 -5.11 -30.40 24.77
C ALA A 675 -4.37 -29.12 25.23
N ARG A 676 -3.59 -29.19 26.32
CA ARG A 676 -2.66 -28.11 26.73
C ARG A 676 -1.33 -28.13 25.95
N ARG A 677 -0.80 -29.32 25.62
CA ARG A 677 0.49 -29.52 24.91
C ARG A 677 0.46 -29.04 23.45
N TYR A 678 -0.66 -29.19 22.77
CA TYR A 678 -0.82 -28.84 21.35
C TYR A 678 -1.78 -27.66 21.12
N GLY A 679 -2.32 -27.06 22.19
CA GLY A 679 -3.30 -25.97 22.14
C GLY A 679 -2.73 -24.57 22.46
N GLY A 680 -1.40 -24.38 22.45
CA GLY A 680 -0.74 -23.12 22.84
C GLY A 680 0.40 -22.68 21.88
N PRO A 681 0.95 -21.45 22.08
CA PRO A 681 1.88 -20.72 21.19
C PRO A 681 3.26 -21.36 20.91
N SER A 682 3.44 -22.67 21.06
CA SER A 682 4.76 -23.29 20.93
C SER A 682 4.71 -24.72 20.39
N ALA A 683 3.75 -25.02 19.50
CA ALA A 683 3.71 -26.31 18.81
C ALA A 683 5.03 -26.65 18.07
N TRP A 684 5.86 -25.64 17.74
CA TRP A 684 7.17 -25.82 17.13
C TRP A 684 8.33 -26.02 18.14
N GLU A 685 8.39 -25.28 19.25
CA GLU A 685 9.46 -25.45 20.26
C GLU A 685 9.35 -26.82 20.98
N LEU A 686 8.15 -27.39 21.07
CA LEU A 686 7.90 -28.72 21.66
C LEU A 686 8.27 -29.90 20.74
N LEU A 687 8.31 -29.71 19.42
CA LEU A 687 8.82 -30.74 18.50
C LEU A 687 10.35 -30.84 18.53
N GLN A 688 11.03 -29.85 19.13
CA GLN A 688 12.47 -29.86 19.39
C GLN A 688 12.83 -30.27 20.84
N ASP A 689 11.84 -30.66 21.67
CA ASP A 689 12.03 -30.97 23.08
C ASP A 689 13.03 -32.15 23.28
N PRO A 690 14.16 -31.93 23.97
CA PRO A 690 15.13 -32.96 24.34
C PRO A 690 14.56 -34.09 25.21
N ALA A 691 13.31 -34.01 25.70
CA ALA A 691 12.61 -35.02 26.48
C ALA A 691 12.43 -36.39 25.78
N PHE A 692 12.83 -36.52 24.50
CA PHE A 692 12.98 -37.81 23.81
C PHE A 692 14.41 -38.39 23.81
N ARG A 693 15.40 -37.70 24.42
CA ARG A 693 16.67 -38.34 24.82
C ARG A 693 16.51 -38.92 26.23
N ARG A 694 16.78 -40.23 26.34
CA ARG A 694 16.76 -41.08 27.56
C ARG A 694 17.07 -40.33 28.87
N PRO A 695 16.42 -40.68 30.00
CA PRO A 695 16.56 -39.93 31.26
C PRO A 695 17.99 -39.97 31.79
N ARG A 696 18.53 -38.80 32.14
CA ARG A 696 19.76 -38.66 32.94
C ARG A 696 19.43 -38.78 34.44
N SER A 697 19.54 -40.01 34.94
CA SER A 697 19.65 -40.45 36.35
C SER A 697 18.42 -40.39 37.28
N ALA A 698 18.37 -41.35 38.19
CA ALA A 698 17.25 -41.66 39.10
C ALA A 698 17.00 -40.62 40.22
N ALA A 699 17.96 -39.73 40.50
CA ALA A 699 17.86 -38.75 41.58
C ALA A 699 16.79 -37.67 41.31
N HIS A 700 16.68 -37.23 40.05
CA HIS A 700 15.77 -36.14 39.65
C HIS A 700 14.29 -36.57 39.72
N ALA A 701 14.01 -37.84 39.40
CA ALA A 701 12.66 -38.41 39.50
C ALA A 701 12.18 -38.50 40.96
N ARG A 702 13.10 -38.78 41.90
CA ARG A 702 12.79 -38.92 43.32
C ARG A 702 12.47 -37.58 44.00
N ILE A 703 13.10 -36.49 43.55
CA ILE A 703 12.86 -35.13 44.06
C ILE A 703 11.43 -34.66 43.74
N LEU A 704 10.97 -34.89 42.50
CA LEU A 704 9.62 -34.50 42.08
C LEU A 704 8.51 -35.33 42.75
N GLU A 705 8.81 -36.56 43.13
CA GLU A 705 7.90 -37.44 43.87
C GLU A 705 7.72 -36.95 45.32
N LEU A 706 8.81 -36.56 45.99
CA LEU A 706 8.81 -35.98 47.34
C LEU A 706 8.02 -34.66 47.43
N PHE A 707 8.09 -33.83 46.38
CA PHE A 707 7.29 -32.59 46.31
C PHE A 707 5.77 -32.87 46.19
N ARG A 708 5.38 -33.99 45.60
CA ARG A 708 3.97 -34.38 45.45
C ARG A 708 3.41 -35.02 46.73
N GLU A 709 4.22 -35.78 47.45
CA GLU A 709 3.80 -36.47 48.69
C GLU A 709 3.58 -35.51 49.87
N ARG A 710 4.27 -34.37 49.93
CA ARG A 710 4.20 -33.42 51.07
C ARG A 710 3.42 -32.12 50.80
N ARG A 711 2.46 -32.16 49.87
CA ARG A 711 1.58 -31.04 49.42
C ARG A 711 0.99 -30.12 50.50
N GLY A 712 0.87 -30.55 51.76
CA GLY A 712 0.29 -29.75 52.85
C GLY A 712 1.28 -29.03 53.78
N ALA A 713 2.59 -29.27 53.68
CA ALA A 713 3.57 -28.78 54.67
C ALA A 713 4.39 -27.55 54.21
N PHE A 714 3.99 -26.90 53.11
CA PHE A 714 4.82 -25.92 52.39
C PHE A 714 4.77 -24.47 52.91
N SER A 715 4.38 -24.25 54.17
CA SER A 715 4.35 -22.89 54.74
C SER A 715 5.69 -22.43 55.31
N ASN A 716 6.62 -23.33 55.64
CA ASN A 716 7.90 -22.96 56.26
C ASN A 716 9.11 -23.48 55.46
N ALA A 717 9.73 -22.59 54.68
CA ALA A 717 10.70 -22.91 53.63
C ALA A 717 12.06 -23.41 54.18
N GLU A 718 12.44 -23.03 55.39
CA GLU A 718 13.76 -23.39 55.95
C GLU A 718 13.87 -24.84 56.41
N ALA A 719 12.74 -25.53 56.63
CA ALA A 719 12.74 -26.93 57.08
C ALA A 719 12.93 -27.95 55.93
N LEU A 720 12.73 -27.56 54.67
CA LEU A 720 12.72 -28.48 53.53
C LEU A 720 14.09 -28.59 52.82
N TYR A 721 14.88 -27.53 52.86
CA TYR A 721 16.19 -27.47 52.21
C TYR A 721 17.18 -28.54 52.72
N PRO A 722 17.28 -28.87 54.03
CA PRO A 722 18.14 -29.94 54.51
C PRO A 722 17.73 -31.34 54.01
N VAL A 723 16.43 -31.58 53.81
CA VAL A 723 15.89 -32.87 53.36
C VAL A 723 16.18 -33.10 51.88
N LEU A 724 16.05 -32.07 51.06
CA LEU A 724 16.33 -32.14 49.62
C LEU A 724 17.84 -32.20 49.34
N LYS A 725 18.65 -31.50 50.14
CA LYS A 725 20.12 -31.57 50.05
C LYS A 725 20.69 -32.92 50.49
N ALA A 726 19.95 -33.69 51.29
CA ALA A 726 20.32 -35.07 51.62
C ALA A 726 20.06 -36.05 50.47
N VAL A 727 19.13 -35.72 49.56
CA VAL A 727 18.80 -36.54 48.37
C VAL A 727 19.67 -36.15 47.17
N ASP A 728 19.97 -34.86 47.03
CA ASP A 728 20.97 -34.34 46.09
C ASP A 728 21.92 -33.35 46.81
N PRO A 729 23.13 -33.79 47.19
CA PRO A 729 24.10 -32.97 47.89
C PRO A 729 24.56 -31.71 47.11
N SER A 730 24.34 -31.68 45.79
CA SER A 730 24.76 -30.58 44.92
C SER A 730 23.74 -29.43 44.84
N LEU A 731 22.54 -29.59 45.41
CA LEU A 731 21.47 -28.59 45.34
C LEU A 731 21.85 -27.30 46.09
N SER A 732 21.85 -26.17 45.38
CA SER A 732 22.13 -24.86 45.96
C SER A 732 20.86 -24.19 46.51
N ALA A 733 21.01 -23.23 47.43
CA ALA A 733 19.87 -22.51 48.02
C ALA A 733 19.16 -21.62 46.98
N VAL A 734 19.89 -21.19 45.93
CA VAL A 734 19.37 -20.36 44.84
C VAL A 734 18.44 -21.17 43.94
N ASP A 735 18.83 -22.41 43.60
CA ASP A 735 18.03 -23.31 42.76
C ASP A 735 16.71 -23.69 43.44
N PHE A 736 16.72 -23.84 44.77
CA PHE A 736 15.52 -24.11 45.56
C PHE A 736 14.48 -22.97 45.50
N HIS A 737 14.91 -21.71 45.52
CA HIS A 737 14.00 -20.56 45.44
C HIS A 737 13.41 -20.38 44.03
N GLN A 738 14.16 -20.69 42.97
CA GLN A 738 13.68 -20.61 41.59
C GLN A 738 12.62 -21.68 41.28
N LEU A 739 12.84 -22.93 41.73
CA LEU A 739 11.87 -24.02 41.59
C LEU A 739 10.53 -23.72 42.32
N ARG A 740 10.59 -23.02 43.45
CA ARG A 740 9.40 -22.60 44.20
C ARG A 740 8.62 -21.48 43.50
N ALA A 741 9.31 -20.51 42.89
CA ALA A 741 8.69 -19.41 42.16
C ALA A 741 7.93 -19.91 40.91
N ALA A 742 8.49 -20.89 40.20
CA ALA A 742 7.86 -21.53 39.05
C ALA A 742 6.56 -22.28 39.42
N ALA A 743 6.50 -22.90 40.60
CA ALA A 743 5.31 -23.62 41.07
C ALA A 743 4.14 -22.72 41.50
N LEU A 744 4.39 -21.44 41.76
CA LEU A 744 3.37 -20.48 42.24
C LEU A 744 2.78 -19.59 41.13
N ALA A 745 3.34 -19.60 39.91
CA ALA A 745 2.95 -18.72 38.80
C ALA A 745 1.83 -19.29 37.89
N GLU A 746 1.29 -20.47 38.18
CA GLU A 746 0.29 -21.17 37.35
C GLU A 746 -1.17 -20.67 37.48
N ASP A 747 -1.44 -19.54 38.16
CA ASP A 747 -2.78 -19.22 38.69
C ASP A 747 -3.45 -17.92 38.14
N ALA A 748 -3.60 -17.76 36.81
CA ALA A 748 -4.46 -16.72 36.22
C ALA A 748 -5.16 -17.13 34.88
N PRO A 749 -6.49 -16.91 34.69
CA PRO A 749 -7.23 -17.36 33.51
C PRO A 749 -7.59 -16.23 32.51
N GLY A 750 -7.55 -16.54 31.20
CA GLY A 750 -8.37 -15.87 30.18
C GLY A 750 -7.69 -15.51 28.85
N ARG A 751 -8.12 -16.19 27.76
CA ARG A 751 -7.88 -15.97 26.31
C ARG A 751 -6.43 -15.72 25.86
N ARG A 752 -5.97 -16.47 24.85
CA ARG A 752 -5.13 -15.94 23.74
C ARG A 752 -5.01 -16.96 22.59
N VAL A 753 -5.14 -16.48 21.36
CA VAL A 753 -4.71 -17.14 20.12
C VAL A 753 -3.39 -16.46 19.74
N PHE A 754 -2.37 -17.21 19.36
CA PHE A 754 -1.07 -16.65 19.00
C PHE A 754 -0.43 -17.41 17.83
N VAL A 755 0.22 -16.64 16.96
CA VAL A 755 0.91 -17.06 15.75
C VAL A 755 2.40 -17.23 16.10
N VAL A 756 2.98 -18.39 15.80
CA VAL A 756 4.44 -18.59 15.88
C VAL A 756 5.01 -18.45 14.48
N THR A 757 5.95 -17.53 14.30
CA THR A 757 6.74 -17.33 13.09
C THR A 757 7.87 -18.33 12.99
#